data_AF-I0K5E3-F1
#
_entry.id   AF-I0K5E3-F1
#
_cell.length_a   1.000
_cell.length_b   1.000
_cell.length_c   1.000
_cell.angle_alpha   90.00
_cell.angle_beta   90.00
_cell.angle_gamma   90.00
#
_symmetry.space_group_name_H-M   'P 1'
#
loop_
_entity.id
_entity.type
_entity.pdbx_description
1 polymer ?
#
loop_
_entity_poly.entity_id
_entity_poly.type
_entity_poly.pdbx_seq_one_letter_code
_entity_poly.pdbx_strand_id
1 'polypeptide(L)'
;MSQRISRHTRPLELVGLGASHWAHLTEWLTEQGWPSALLATDLTYGAWQAQHIASELARQLQHPLLPPPASGPTPSSLAYGDLVGRGIDAEAAGDKALINAVDALEHLAPALATLPPHTIVVLLPRATYTFGADNAAFVYLLAQWLETHASHKLLLLDTDNARPQPGDGFWHITYPAGVTPSLHKPAPLTHLLAYTPSLLADESYQLAPRTSARADAWVTLSGGQHLLKPEYRPIATPPADMPPNPLFGRPLLAFWQYHNQPDSALMGQAWQLFGAGCADIAIQLAVRCVAAAQLPIMRGVLLAQLQGMRIATMRFADAAAEAEPAAALPTGIRSFLHQAIGWGLAMTNRLPDAKRQFELASAYQEPTIAPLEKAYFDNIQAFLHYRMGDADQAFRLEKGIEALHQTVPDEDFRLTYINSINQARLYKSVGDLVNAEAYYERAFATTLGNRSESDLVYVHVCRALLRHDQNEPDACFREWVQAALHWAAATYPEAVGGRTLTAILNTHRLPPPTDRVEATAQAFVERIIALGAVLNRDLSTELSGTPCVFVHASQRPGCETVAGNGWLLVGTTNVPSQPAVVGPQSDRLRALLTNLLTTELGTLAQQPTILIDDRGLDEAPSPAAVWLLGWQWAAKRLYWQGTEQAYADYLLPQVRVALSPAVARRVAVPSGGQQLQFKRYRQPLALTDKAADWVDWFAAGPTLGQLWQRHDRQTVDELLRVFQQRRIIRLSLPDEALNAAPTAAYASSFLV
;
A
#
# COMPACT_ATOMS: atom_id res chain seq x y z
N MET A 1 -16.17 -15.19 -5.44
CA MET A 1 -14.78 -14.73 -5.64
C MET A 1 -14.88 -13.30 -6.13
N SER A 2 -14.14 -12.36 -5.54
CA SER A 2 -14.13 -10.97 -6.03
C SER A 2 -13.59 -10.98 -7.47
N GLN A 3 -14.28 -10.30 -8.38
CA GLN A 3 -13.81 -10.13 -9.75
C GLN A 3 -12.71 -9.07 -9.72
N ARG A 4 -11.47 -9.51 -9.86
CA ARG A 4 -10.31 -8.62 -9.94
C ARG A 4 -10.47 -7.66 -11.12
N ILE A 5 -10.25 -6.37 -10.86
CA ILE A 5 -10.38 -5.34 -11.89
C ILE A 5 -9.05 -5.28 -12.65
N SER A 6 -9.09 -5.72 -13.91
CA SER A 6 -7.95 -5.55 -14.82
C SER A 6 -7.81 -4.07 -15.16
N ARG A 7 -6.59 -3.54 -15.04
CA ARG A 7 -6.29 -2.13 -15.28
C ARG A 7 -5.41 -2.02 -16.51
N HIS A 8 -5.44 -0.89 -17.19
CA HIS A 8 -4.61 -0.63 -18.35
C HIS A 8 -3.79 0.64 -18.14
N THR A 9 -2.64 0.72 -18.81
CA THR A 9 -1.70 1.83 -18.65
C THR A 9 -1.95 3.01 -19.60
N ARG A 10 -2.95 2.91 -20.48
CA ARG A 10 -3.32 4.02 -21.37
C ARG A 10 -3.96 5.18 -20.59
N PRO A 11 -3.68 6.44 -20.97
CA PRO A 11 -4.40 7.59 -20.45
C PRO A 11 -5.90 7.47 -20.69
N LEU A 12 -6.71 7.90 -19.72
CA LEU A 12 -8.16 7.95 -19.86
C LEU A 12 -8.66 9.34 -20.26
N GLU A 13 -9.62 9.40 -21.16
CA GLU A 13 -10.39 10.61 -21.44
C GLU A 13 -11.76 10.51 -20.74
N LEU A 14 -11.97 11.36 -19.74
CA LEU A 14 -13.21 11.42 -18.97
C LEU A 14 -14.06 12.60 -19.41
N VAL A 15 -15.38 12.42 -19.35
CA VAL A 15 -16.34 13.48 -19.71
C VAL A 15 -16.55 14.41 -18.53
N GLY A 16 -16.26 15.68 -18.74
CA GLY A 16 -16.58 16.76 -17.81
C GLY A 16 -17.77 17.57 -18.28
N LEU A 17 -18.57 18.09 -17.35
CA LEU A 17 -19.63 19.04 -17.64
C LEU A 17 -19.49 20.27 -16.75
N GLY A 18 -19.38 21.44 -17.39
CA GLY A 18 -19.51 22.72 -16.69
C GLY A 18 -20.99 23.02 -16.45
N ALA A 19 -21.47 22.87 -15.22
CA ALA A 19 -22.84 23.23 -14.86
C ALA A 19 -22.92 23.84 -13.46
N SER A 20 -23.34 25.10 -13.40
CA SER A 20 -23.60 25.81 -12.16
C SER A 20 -25.00 25.55 -11.59
N HIS A 21 -25.86 24.84 -12.33
CA HIS A 21 -27.26 24.54 -11.97
C HIS A 21 -27.57 23.07 -12.21
N TRP A 22 -28.30 22.45 -11.28
CA TRP A 22 -28.68 21.03 -11.36
C TRP A 22 -29.62 20.72 -12.52
N ALA A 23 -30.52 21.64 -12.87
CA ALA A 23 -31.44 21.46 -14.00
C ALA A 23 -30.69 21.23 -15.32
N HIS A 24 -29.60 21.97 -15.53
CA HIS A 24 -28.77 21.83 -16.72
C HIS A 24 -28.07 20.46 -16.76
N LEU A 25 -27.61 19.93 -15.61
CA LEU A 25 -27.12 18.55 -15.55
C LEU A 25 -28.20 17.56 -16.03
N THR A 26 -29.43 17.67 -15.52
CA THR A 26 -30.51 16.74 -15.88
C THR A 26 -30.93 16.85 -17.35
N GLU A 27 -30.95 18.07 -17.90
CA GLU A 27 -31.20 18.32 -19.32
C GLU A 27 -30.10 17.69 -20.18
N TRP A 28 -28.83 17.96 -19.84
CA TRP A 28 -27.69 17.41 -20.56
C TRP A 28 -27.68 15.87 -20.55
N LEU A 29 -27.96 15.24 -19.40
CA LEU A 29 -28.06 13.78 -19.32
C LEU A 29 -29.16 13.22 -20.24
N THR A 30 -30.28 13.92 -20.31
CA THR A 30 -31.40 13.56 -21.20
C THR A 30 -31.00 13.71 -22.67
N GLU A 31 -30.34 14.81 -23.03
CA GLU A 31 -29.85 15.07 -24.40
C GLU A 31 -28.82 14.04 -24.85
N GLN A 32 -27.92 13.61 -23.96
CA GLN A 32 -26.94 12.57 -24.26
C GLN A 32 -27.51 11.15 -24.25
N GLY A 33 -28.78 10.96 -23.83
CA GLY A 33 -29.37 9.65 -23.63
C GLY A 33 -28.68 8.84 -22.52
N TRP A 34 -28.08 9.51 -21.54
CA TRP A 34 -27.44 8.86 -20.40
C TRP A 34 -28.49 8.44 -19.35
N PRO A 35 -28.20 7.45 -18.49
CA PRO A 35 -29.12 7.03 -17.46
C PRO A 35 -29.49 8.19 -16.51
N SER A 36 -30.78 8.37 -16.25
CA SER A 36 -31.30 9.41 -15.36
C SER A 36 -31.23 9.03 -13.87
N ALA A 37 -31.05 7.75 -13.55
CA ALA A 37 -30.79 7.28 -12.20
C ALA A 37 -29.36 7.67 -11.78
N LEU A 38 -29.21 8.31 -10.62
CA LEU A 38 -27.95 8.92 -10.21
C LEU A 38 -27.37 8.27 -8.95
N LEU A 39 -26.06 8.08 -8.99
CA LEU A 39 -25.23 8.06 -7.78
C LEU A 39 -24.39 9.34 -7.84
N ALA A 40 -24.23 10.05 -6.73
CA ALA A 40 -23.43 11.28 -6.74
C ALA A 40 -22.42 11.30 -5.59
N THR A 41 -21.33 12.03 -5.77
CA THR A 41 -20.39 12.36 -4.70
C THR A 41 -20.04 13.84 -4.76
N ASP A 42 -19.78 14.43 -3.60
CA ASP A 42 -19.56 15.85 -3.43
C ASP A 42 -18.15 16.17 -2.95
N LEU A 43 -17.30 16.59 -3.89
CA LEU A 43 -16.00 17.16 -3.56
C LEU A 43 -15.95 18.66 -3.74
N THR A 44 -17.08 19.38 -3.84
CA THR A 44 -17.06 20.83 -4.13
C THR A 44 -16.21 21.64 -3.15
N TYR A 45 -16.18 21.23 -1.88
CA TYR A 45 -15.31 21.81 -0.84
C TYR A 45 -14.04 20.98 -0.57
N GLY A 46 -13.66 20.08 -1.48
CA GLY A 46 -12.58 19.11 -1.30
C GLY A 46 -12.99 17.88 -0.48
N ALA A 47 -12.06 16.95 -0.29
CA ALA A 47 -12.27 15.80 0.59
C ALA A 47 -12.16 16.23 2.07
N TRP A 48 -12.96 15.59 2.94
CA TRP A 48 -12.98 15.80 4.42
C TRP A 48 -13.01 14.50 5.25
N GLN A 49 -12.85 13.37 4.59
CA GLN A 49 -12.77 12.04 5.21
C GLN A 49 -11.92 11.12 4.34
N ALA A 50 -11.50 9.98 4.89
CA ALA A 50 -10.72 9.01 4.14
C ALA A 50 -11.55 8.39 3.00
N GLN A 51 -10.96 8.25 1.81
CA GLN A 51 -11.61 7.64 0.64
C GLN A 51 -13.00 8.26 0.41
N HIS A 52 -13.07 9.58 0.35
CA HIS A 52 -14.31 10.34 0.41
C HIS A 52 -15.32 9.86 -0.63
N ILE A 53 -14.93 9.81 -1.91
CA ILE A 53 -15.80 9.37 -3.01
C ILE A 53 -16.31 7.95 -2.76
N ALA A 54 -15.41 7.02 -2.47
CA ALA A 54 -15.77 5.63 -2.25
C ALA A 54 -16.74 5.47 -1.07
N SER A 55 -16.51 6.21 0.02
CA SER A 55 -17.38 6.21 1.20
C SER A 55 -18.78 6.76 0.92
N GLU A 56 -18.91 7.76 0.04
CA GLU A 56 -20.22 8.29 -0.37
C GLU A 56 -20.98 7.34 -1.28
N LEU A 57 -20.30 6.68 -2.21
CA LEU A 57 -20.90 5.63 -3.04
C LEU A 57 -21.33 4.44 -2.18
N ALA A 58 -20.48 4.00 -1.26
CA ALA A 58 -20.78 2.92 -0.32
C ALA A 58 -22.06 3.16 0.49
N ARG A 59 -22.27 4.39 0.97
CA ARG A 59 -23.50 4.78 1.67
C ARG A 59 -24.74 4.67 0.77
N GLN A 60 -24.67 5.18 -0.45
CA GLN A 60 -25.79 5.12 -1.41
C GLN A 60 -26.14 3.69 -1.83
N LEU A 61 -25.12 2.82 -1.90
CA LEU A 61 -25.24 1.40 -2.21
C LEU A 61 -25.63 0.55 -0.99
N GLN A 62 -25.71 1.13 0.21
CA GLN A 62 -25.92 0.41 1.47
C GLN A 62 -24.90 -0.72 1.69
N HIS A 63 -23.69 -0.51 1.19
CA HIS A 63 -22.60 -1.49 1.19
C HIS A 63 -21.37 -0.87 1.86
N PRO A 64 -21.39 -0.70 3.19
CA PRO A 64 -20.38 0.10 3.89
C PRO A 64 -18.98 -0.45 3.63
N LEU A 65 -18.03 0.46 3.40
CA LEU A 65 -16.61 0.11 3.39
C LEU A 65 -16.22 -0.37 4.78
N LEU A 66 -15.28 -1.31 4.83
CA LEU A 66 -14.64 -1.63 6.10
C LEU A 66 -13.98 -0.36 6.63
N PRO A 67 -14.19 -0.02 7.92
CA PRO A 67 -13.50 1.13 8.48
C PRO A 67 -12.00 0.90 8.33
N PRO A 68 -11.23 1.96 7.98
CA PRO A 68 -9.78 1.83 7.99
C PRO A 68 -9.37 1.31 9.36
N PRO A 69 -8.36 0.41 9.44
CA PRO A 69 -7.92 -0.15 10.71
C PRO A 69 -7.69 1.00 11.67
N ALA A 70 -8.29 0.93 12.86
CA ALA A 70 -8.26 2.01 13.83
C ALA A 70 -6.82 2.51 13.96
N SER A 71 -6.60 3.77 13.58
CA SER A 71 -5.32 4.42 13.79
C SER A 71 -4.95 4.19 15.24
N GLY A 72 -3.75 3.63 15.49
CA GLY A 72 -3.19 3.56 16.85
C GLY A 72 -3.30 4.93 17.54
N PRO A 73 -3.23 4.96 18.88
CA PRO A 73 -3.65 6.11 19.71
C PRO A 73 -3.29 7.46 19.10
N THR A 74 -4.28 8.37 19.06
CA THR A 74 -4.07 9.78 18.71
C THR A 74 -2.94 10.31 19.59
N PRO A 75 -1.85 10.82 19.00
CA PRO A 75 -0.61 10.93 19.74
C PRO A 75 -0.60 12.19 20.59
N SER A 76 -0.83 12.04 21.90
CA SER A 76 -0.47 13.09 22.87
C SER A 76 1.05 13.20 23.06
N SER A 77 1.86 12.24 22.59
CA SER A 77 3.33 12.26 22.67
C SER A 77 4.01 11.25 21.72
N LEU A 78 3.88 11.38 20.39
CA LEU A 78 4.71 10.54 19.50
C LEU A 78 6.17 10.94 19.65
N ALA A 79 6.97 10.06 20.24
CA ALA A 79 8.41 10.09 20.13
C ALA A 79 8.78 10.09 18.64
N TYR A 80 9.78 10.88 18.27
CA TYR A 80 10.19 11.07 16.88
C TYR A 80 10.47 9.73 16.17
N GLY A 81 11.09 8.79 16.89
CA GLY A 81 11.44 7.48 16.36
C GLY A 81 10.24 6.67 15.87
N ASP A 82 9.09 6.76 16.54
CA ASP A 82 7.88 6.05 16.12
C ASP A 82 7.35 6.55 14.77
N LEU A 83 7.44 7.86 14.54
CA LEU A 83 6.99 8.49 13.30
C LEU A 83 7.88 8.06 12.14
N VAL A 84 9.21 8.09 12.32
CA VAL A 84 10.17 7.63 11.33
C VAL A 84 9.97 6.15 11.04
N GLY A 85 9.84 5.33 12.08
CA GLY A 85 9.58 3.90 11.96
C GLY A 85 8.31 3.60 11.14
N ARG A 86 7.21 4.32 11.40
CA ARG A 86 5.98 4.19 10.59
C ARG A 86 6.20 4.60 9.13
N GLY A 87 7.00 5.64 8.88
CA GLY A 87 7.37 6.06 7.53
C GLY A 87 8.11 4.97 6.75
N ILE A 88 9.07 4.29 7.39
CA ILE A 88 9.81 3.16 6.79
C ILE A 88 8.88 2.02 6.39
N ASP A 89 7.95 1.64 7.28
CA ASP A 89 6.97 0.60 6.97
C ASP A 89 5.96 1.06 5.92
N ALA A 90 5.54 2.32 5.92
CA ALA A 90 4.62 2.86 4.93
C ALA A 90 5.24 2.88 3.52
N GLU A 91 6.50 3.29 3.39
CA GLU A 91 7.23 3.26 2.12
C GLU A 91 7.31 1.83 1.56
N ALA A 92 7.65 0.85 2.39
CA ALA A 92 7.78 -0.54 1.97
C ALA A 92 6.41 -1.21 1.73
N ALA A 93 5.35 -0.77 2.39
CA ALA A 93 3.99 -1.24 2.11
C ALA A 93 3.48 -0.80 0.72
N GLY A 94 4.06 0.25 0.14
CA GLY A 94 3.65 0.79 -1.16
C GLY A 94 2.73 2.01 -1.07
N ASP A 95 2.20 2.44 -2.21
CA ASP A 95 1.26 3.56 -2.30
C ASP A 95 -0.10 3.18 -1.70
N LYS A 96 -0.29 3.52 -0.43
CA LYS A 96 -1.53 3.25 0.30
C LYS A 96 -2.76 3.93 -0.29
N ALA A 97 -2.61 5.12 -0.90
CA ALA A 97 -3.76 5.81 -1.47
C ALA A 97 -4.35 4.99 -2.62
N LEU A 98 -3.46 4.43 -3.45
CA LEU A 98 -3.82 3.58 -4.57
C LEU A 98 -4.32 2.20 -4.13
N ILE A 99 -3.65 1.54 -3.19
CA ILE A 99 -4.10 0.24 -2.64
C ILE A 99 -5.50 0.38 -2.05
N ASN A 100 -5.73 1.39 -1.21
CA ASN A 100 -7.03 1.66 -0.62
C ASN A 100 -8.11 1.92 -1.68
N ALA A 101 -7.77 2.64 -2.75
CA ALA A 101 -8.69 2.94 -3.84
C ALA A 101 -9.10 1.68 -4.62
N VAL A 102 -8.15 0.76 -4.90
CA VAL A 102 -8.47 -0.52 -5.54
C VAL A 102 -9.31 -1.38 -4.61
N ASP A 103 -8.94 -1.53 -3.34
CA ASP A 103 -9.68 -2.32 -2.36
C ASP A 103 -11.13 -1.83 -2.21
N ALA A 104 -11.31 -0.50 -2.15
CA ALA A 104 -12.63 0.10 -2.08
C ALA A 104 -13.45 -0.18 -3.35
N LEU A 105 -12.83 -0.09 -4.53
CA LEU A 105 -13.54 -0.36 -5.77
C LEU A 105 -13.89 -1.84 -5.92
N GLU A 106 -12.98 -2.77 -5.59
CA GLU A 106 -13.27 -4.21 -5.61
C GLU A 106 -14.37 -4.58 -4.63
N HIS A 107 -14.46 -3.88 -3.48
CA HIS A 107 -15.55 -4.06 -2.53
C HIS A 107 -16.91 -3.53 -3.05
N LEU A 108 -16.91 -2.43 -3.81
CA LEU A 108 -18.13 -1.80 -4.32
C LEU A 108 -18.58 -2.34 -5.69
N ALA A 109 -17.66 -2.88 -6.49
CA ALA A 109 -17.92 -3.36 -7.85
C ALA A 109 -19.06 -4.40 -7.92
N PRO A 110 -19.18 -5.39 -7.01
CA PRO A 110 -20.30 -6.32 -7.04
C PRO A 110 -21.65 -5.63 -6.85
N ALA A 111 -21.75 -4.66 -5.94
CA ALA A 111 -22.98 -3.91 -5.71
C ALA A 111 -23.33 -3.05 -6.94
N LEU A 112 -22.35 -2.34 -7.51
CA LEU A 112 -22.51 -1.54 -8.72
C LEU A 112 -22.97 -2.39 -9.91
N ALA A 113 -22.38 -3.58 -10.12
CA ALA A 113 -22.73 -4.49 -11.22
C ALA A 113 -24.17 -5.01 -11.16
N THR A 114 -24.79 -5.03 -9.98
CA THR A 114 -26.19 -5.46 -9.81
C THR A 114 -27.21 -4.35 -9.99
N LEU A 115 -26.76 -3.09 -10.06
CA LEU A 115 -27.67 -1.97 -10.25
C LEU A 115 -28.16 -1.89 -11.70
N PRO A 116 -29.36 -1.33 -11.94
CA PRO A 116 -29.73 -0.90 -13.28
C PRO A 116 -28.74 0.18 -13.77
N PRO A 117 -28.73 0.53 -15.07
CA PRO A 117 -27.93 1.62 -15.60
C PRO A 117 -28.04 2.90 -14.74
N HIS A 118 -26.91 3.42 -14.28
CA HIS A 118 -26.82 4.65 -13.48
C HIS A 118 -25.75 5.58 -14.05
N THR A 119 -25.95 6.88 -13.89
CA THR A 119 -24.88 7.86 -14.04
C THR A 119 -24.27 8.15 -12.67
N ILE A 120 -22.97 7.93 -12.55
CA ILE A 120 -22.17 8.28 -11.38
C ILE A 120 -21.63 9.70 -11.61
N VAL A 121 -22.05 10.64 -10.77
CA VAL A 121 -21.70 12.06 -10.88
C VAL A 121 -20.71 12.43 -9.77
N VAL A 122 -19.51 12.86 -10.13
CA VAL A 122 -18.53 13.40 -9.19
C VAL A 122 -18.54 14.91 -9.31
N LEU A 123 -19.03 15.61 -8.29
CA LEU A 123 -18.92 17.06 -8.24
C LEU A 123 -17.48 17.43 -7.92
N LEU A 124 -16.82 18.09 -8.86
CA LEU A 124 -15.39 18.38 -8.78
C LEU A 124 -15.07 19.44 -7.72
N PRO A 125 -13.87 19.37 -7.11
CA PRO A 125 -13.41 20.42 -6.22
C PRO A 125 -13.34 21.75 -6.93
N ARG A 126 -13.83 22.78 -6.24
CA ARG A 126 -13.66 24.17 -6.66
C ARG A 126 -12.17 24.54 -6.65
N ALA A 127 -11.82 25.60 -7.37
CA ALA A 127 -10.42 26.00 -7.61
C ALA A 127 -9.54 26.16 -6.35
N THR A 128 -10.16 26.39 -5.18
CA THR A 128 -9.46 26.51 -3.88
C THR A 128 -9.20 25.19 -3.17
N TYR A 129 -9.70 24.07 -3.69
CA TYR A 129 -9.62 22.74 -3.09
C TYR A 129 -9.01 21.73 -4.07
N THR A 130 -8.59 20.58 -3.56
CA THR A 130 -7.95 19.52 -4.34
C THR A 130 -8.72 18.21 -4.25
N PHE A 131 -8.54 17.32 -5.24
CA PHE A 131 -9.07 15.96 -5.19
C PHE A 131 -8.50 15.14 -4.02
N GLY A 132 -7.19 15.25 -3.78
CA GLY A 132 -6.44 14.28 -2.98
C GLY A 132 -6.12 13.02 -3.78
N ALA A 133 -4.91 12.49 -3.61
CA ALA A 133 -4.41 11.34 -4.37
C ALA A 133 -5.29 10.09 -4.27
N ASP A 134 -5.89 9.82 -3.10
CA ASP A 134 -6.77 8.66 -2.88
C ASP A 134 -8.07 8.76 -3.70
N ASN A 135 -8.69 9.94 -3.74
CA ASN A 135 -9.92 10.15 -4.51
C ASN A 135 -9.64 10.20 -6.02
N ALA A 136 -8.52 10.81 -6.43
CA ALA A 136 -8.09 10.81 -7.82
C ALA A 136 -7.83 9.38 -8.32
N ALA A 137 -7.12 8.56 -7.53
CA ALA A 137 -6.89 7.14 -7.82
C ALA A 137 -8.22 6.37 -7.92
N PHE A 138 -9.15 6.60 -6.98
CA PHE A 138 -10.45 5.93 -7.02
C PHE A 138 -11.27 6.30 -8.27
N VAL A 139 -11.32 7.57 -8.66
CA VAL A 139 -12.02 8.00 -9.90
C VAL A 139 -11.39 7.36 -11.13
N TYR A 140 -10.05 7.35 -11.21
CA TYR A 140 -9.31 6.72 -12.29
C TYR A 140 -9.64 5.22 -12.41
N LEU A 141 -9.63 4.49 -11.28
CA LEU A 141 -9.94 3.06 -11.25
C LEU A 141 -11.42 2.78 -11.58
N LEU A 142 -12.33 3.59 -11.05
CA LEU A 142 -13.76 3.49 -11.33
C LEU A 142 -14.02 3.68 -12.83
N ALA A 143 -13.38 4.67 -13.46
CA ALA A 143 -13.50 4.91 -14.90
C ALA A 143 -13.07 3.70 -15.73
N GLN A 144 -11.95 3.05 -15.38
CA GLN A 144 -11.50 1.83 -16.06
C GLN A 144 -12.49 0.68 -15.90
N TRP A 145 -13.00 0.47 -14.68
CA TRP A 145 -14.00 -0.56 -14.42
C TRP A 145 -15.25 -0.36 -15.28
N LEU A 146 -15.69 0.90 -15.45
CA LEU A 146 -16.86 1.28 -16.25
C LEU A 146 -16.70 1.01 -17.75
N GLU A 147 -15.49 0.95 -18.30
CA GLU A 147 -15.28 0.59 -19.72
C GLU A 147 -15.80 -0.82 -20.04
N THR A 148 -15.71 -1.73 -19.06
CA THR A 148 -16.27 -3.09 -19.17
C THR A 148 -17.73 -3.18 -18.72
N HIS A 149 -18.29 -2.10 -18.18
CA HIS A 149 -19.66 -2.00 -17.67
C HIS A 149 -20.37 -0.78 -18.29
N ALA A 150 -20.37 -0.72 -19.63
CA ALA A 150 -20.77 0.45 -20.41
C ALA A 150 -22.21 0.94 -20.20
N SER A 151 -23.06 0.17 -19.51
CA SER A 151 -24.39 0.54 -19.05
C SER A 151 -24.37 1.69 -18.05
N HIS A 152 -23.33 1.77 -17.22
CA HIS A 152 -23.12 2.88 -16.31
C HIS A 152 -22.29 3.98 -16.99
N LYS A 153 -22.45 5.22 -16.54
CA LYS A 153 -21.69 6.37 -17.03
C LYS A 153 -21.01 7.10 -15.88
N LEU A 154 -19.84 7.67 -16.12
CA LEU A 154 -19.16 8.57 -15.18
C LEU A 154 -19.20 9.98 -15.74
N LEU A 155 -19.67 10.93 -14.93
CA LEU A 155 -19.67 12.35 -15.24
C LEU A 155 -18.92 13.12 -14.16
N LEU A 156 -18.02 13.99 -14.61
CA LEU A 156 -17.30 14.90 -13.72
C LEU A 156 -17.91 16.30 -13.81
N LEU A 157 -18.64 16.71 -12.77
CA LEU A 157 -19.38 17.96 -12.76
C LEU A 157 -18.54 19.10 -12.19
N ASP A 158 -18.13 20.02 -13.06
CA ASP A 158 -17.49 21.27 -12.68
C ASP A 158 -18.54 22.34 -12.41
N THR A 159 -18.66 22.71 -11.13
CA THR A 159 -19.69 23.65 -10.68
C THR A 159 -19.30 25.12 -10.83
N ASP A 160 -18.00 25.41 -11.00
CA ASP A 160 -17.45 26.76 -11.09
C ASP A 160 -16.99 27.12 -12.51
N ASN A 161 -17.10 26.19 -13.47
CA ASN A 161 -16.54 26.31 -14.83
C ASN A 161 -15.03 26.58 -14.83
N ALA A 162 -14.32 26.17 -13.77
CA ALA A 162 -12.87 26.31 -13.64
C ALA A 162 -12.09 25.32 -14.52
N ARG A 163 -12.78 24.28 -15.02
CA ARG A 163 -12.28 23.15 -15.79
C ARG A 163 -11.06 22.49 -15.14
N PRO A 164 -11.18 22.09 -13.86
CA PRO A 164 -10.05 21.51 -13.13
C PRO A 164 -9.57 20.26 -13.86
N GLN A 165 -8.25 20.09 -13.93
CA GLN A 165 -7.61 18.87 -14.40
C GLN A 165 -6.96 18.16 -13.22
N PRO A 166 -6.98 16.81 -13.18
CA PRO A 166 -6.18 16.08 -12.20
C PRO A 166 -4.69 16.38 -12.44
N GLY A 167 -3.93 16.58 -11.35
CA GLY A 167 -2.53 17.00 -11.42
C GLY A 167 -1.54 15.87 -11.72
N ASP A 168 -2.00 14.62 -11.83
CA ASP A 168 -1.18 13.42 -11.89
C ASP A 168 -0.94 12.89 -13.32
N GLY A 169 -1.65 13.44 -14.32
CA GLY A 169 -1.51 13.10 -15.73
C GLY A 169 -2.12 11.74 -16.13
N PHE A 170 -2.80 11.02 -15.21
CA PHE A 170 -3.37 9.70 -15.49
C PHE A 170 -4.62 9.75 -16.39
N TRP A 171 -5.31 10.88 -16.38
CA TRP A 171 -6.54 11.06 -17.11
C TRP A 171 -6.77 12.54 -17.41
N HIS A 172 -7.51 12.80 -18.47
CA HIS A 172 -7.85 14.14 -18.92
C HIS A 172 -9.35 14.31 -18.92
N ILE A 173 -9.82 15.48 -18.51
CA ILE A 173 -11.24 15.81 -18.56
C ILE A 173 -11.51 16.60 -19.84
N THR A 174 -12.33 16.02 -20.71
CA THR A 174 -12.83 16.68 -21.92
C THR A 174 -14.17 17.32 -21.61
N TYR A 175 -14.25 18.64 -21.80
CA TYR A 175 -15.46 19.41 -21.62
C TYR A 175 -16.11 19.70 -22.98
N PRO A 176 -17.35 19.22 -23.23
CA PRO A 176 -18.06 19.50 -24.47
C PRO A 176 -18.18 21.01 -24.72
N ALA A 177 -17.98 21.42 -25.98
CA ALA A 177 -18.19 22.79 -26.41
C ALA A 177 -19.69 23.13 -26.37
N GLY A 178 -20.04 24.30 -25.84
CA GLY A 178 -21.35 24.90 -26.13
C GLY A 178 -22.35 24.99 -24.99
N VAL A 179 -22.01 24.68 -23.73
CA VAL A 179 -22.90 25.05 -22.64
C VAL A 179 -22.45 26.33 -21.95
N THR A 180 -23.15 27.42 -22.25
CA THR A 180 -23.03 28.67 -21.49
C THR A 180 -24.21 28.72 -20.52
N PRO A 181 -24.01 28.66 -19.20
CA PRO A 181 -25.13 28.65 -18.26
C PRO A 181 -25.82 30.02 -18.27
N SER A 182 -27.03 30.08 -18.83
CA SER A 182 -27.92 31.24 -18.78
C SER A 182 -29.09 30.94 -17.84
N LEU A 183 -28.80 30.75 -16.57
CA LEU A 183 -29.84 30.68 -15.53
C LEU A 183 -29.48 31.66 -14.41
N HIS A 184 -30.51 32.38 -13.94
CA HIS A 184 -30.39 33.32 -12.84
C HIS A 184 -30.00 32.54 -11.58
N LYS A 185 -28.78 32.74 -11.07
CA LYS A 185 -28.29 32.00 -9.91
C LYS A 185 -29.16 32.36 -8.69
N PRO A 186 -29.87 31.40 -8.08
CA PRO A 186 -30.62 31.68 -6.86
C PRO A 186 -29.66 32.21 -5.78
N ALA A 187 -30.19 33.00 -4.85
CA ALA A 187 -29.41 33.42 -3.69
C ALA A 187 -28.90 32.17 -2.95
N PRO A 188 -27.59 32.09 -2.64
CA PRO A 188 -27.04 30.94 -1.93
C PRO A 188 -27.71 30.83 -0.56
N LEU A 189 -27.85 29.60 -0.06
CA LEU A 189 -28.41 29.40 1.25
C LEU A 189 -27.43 29.89 2.32
N THR A 190 -27.93 30.62 3.32
CA THR A 190 -27.09 31.23 4.37
C THR A 190 -26.93 30.36 5.62
N HIS A 191 -27.69 29.26 5.71
CA HIS A 191 -27.59 28.32 6.83
C HIS A 191 -26.36 27.41 6.76
N LEU A 192 -25.95 26.87 7.91
CA LEU A 192 -24.73 26.08 8.04
C LEU A 192 -24.66 24.82 7.17
N LEU A 193 -25.78 24.11 6.94
CA LEU A 193 -25.75 22.90 6.10
C LEU A 193 -25.50 23.23 4.62
N ALA A 194 -25.61 24.50 4.20
CA ALA A 194 -25.18 24.93 2.88
C ALA A 194 -23.67 24.76 2.65
N TYR A 195 -22.92 24.61 3.75
CA TYR A 195 -21.48 24.41 3.79
C TYR A 195 -21.10 22.94 4.02
N THR A 196 -22.06 22.00 3.95
CA THR A 196 -21.74 20.57 4.04
C THR A 196 -20.78 20.18 2.92
N PRO A 197 -19.59 19.62 3.24
CA PRO A 197 -18.61 19.22 2.23
C PRO A 197 -18.79 17.76 1.80
N SER A 198 -19.99 17.21 2.00
CA SER A 198 -20.33 15.81 1.79
C SER A 198 -21.86 15.66 1.70
N LEU A 199 -22.30 14.53 1.18
CA LEU A 199 -23.70 14.09 1.26
C LEU A 199 -24.19 14.01 2.71
N LEU A 200 -25.39 14.53 2.96
CA LEU A 200 -26.07 14.39 4.24
C LEU A 200 -26.89 13.10 4.26
N ALA A 201 -26.74 12.32 5.33
CA ALA A 201 -27.64 11.19 5.58
C ALA A 201 -29.05 11.70 5.98
N ASP A 202 -30.09 10.91 5.68
CA ASP A 202 -31.49 11.19 6.03
C ASP A 202 -31.63 11.68 7.48
N GLU A 203 -31.01 11.00 8.44
CA GLU A 203 -31.07 11.37 9.86
C GLU A 203 -30.56 12.79 10.12
N SER A 204 -29.42 13.15 9.52
CA SER A 204 -28.84 14.49 9.62
C SER A 204 -29.68 15.53 8.89
N TYR A 205 -30.26 15.16 7.75
CA TYR A 205 -31.15 16.02 6.97
C TYR A 205 -32.46 16.32 7.73
N GLN A 206 -33.05 15.33 8.41
CA GLN A 206 -34.27 15.52 9.21
C GLN A 206 -34.04 16.39 10.45
N LEU A 207 -32.79 16.43 10.96
CA LEU A 207 -32.39 17.32 12.06
C LEU A 207 -32.17 18.77 11.61
N ALA A 208 -32.16 19.04 10.31
CA ALA A 208 -32.05 20.40 9.78
C ALA A 208 -33.28 21.25 10.18
N PRO A 209 -33.11 22.52 10.61
CA PRO A 209 -34.26 23.37 10.89
C PRO A 209 -35.14 23.54 9.65
N ARG A 210 -36.45 23.31 9.78
CA ARG A 210 -37.42 23.36 8.66
C ARG A 210 -37.47 24.71 7.94
N THR A 211 -37.09 25.80 8.61
CA THR A 211 -37.01 27.15 8.03
C THR A 211 -35.77 27.37 7.14
N SER A 212 -34.80 26.45 7.18
CA SER A 212 -33.54 26.52 6.41
C SER A 212 -33.46 25.51 5.25
N ALA A 213 -34.31 24.49 5.24
CA ALA A 213 -34.37 23.49 4.16
C ALA A 213 -35.40 23.92 3.11
N ARG A 214 -34.98 24.74 2.15
CA ARG A 214 -35.68 24.84 0.86
C ARG A 214 -35.68 23.44 0.24
N ALA A 215 -36.82 22.73 0.28
CA ALA A 215 -36.90 21.34 -0.19
C ALA A 215 -36.46 21.20 -1.66
N ASP A 216 -36.62 22.27 -2.46
CA ASP A 216 -36.17 22.37 -3.84
C ASP A 216 -34.64 22.52 -3.99
N ALA A 217 -33.90 22.79 -2.91
CA ALA A 217 -32.45 22.94 -2.93
C ALA A 217 -31.68 21.61 -2.85
N TRP A 218 -32.36 20.53 -2.45
CA TRP A 218 -31.75 19.23 -2.22
C TRP A 218 -32.18 18.22 -3.28
N VAL A 219 -31.31 17.23 -3.52
CA VAL A 219 -31.59 16.06 -4.35
C VAL A 219 -31.47 14.85 -3.45
N THR A 220 -32.55 14.08 -3.34
CA THR A 220 -32.52 12.79 -2.65
C THR A 220 -31.94 11.75 -3.60
N LEU A 221 -30.92 11.05 -3.11
CA LEU A 221 -30.19 9.99 -3.79
C LEU A 221 -30.51 8.64 -3.13
N SER A 222 -30.04 7.58 -3.75
CA SER A 222 -30.14 6.21 -3.23
C SER A 222 -29.54 6.09 -1.81
N GLY A 223 -30.05 5.14 -1.03
CA GLY A 223 -29.53 4.88 0.32
C GLY A 223 -29.78 5.99 1.36
N GLY A 224 -30.82 6.82 1.16
CA GLY A 224 -31.17 7.89 2.11
C GLY A 224 -30.07 8.95 2.23
N GLN A 225 -29.48 9.33 1.10
CA GLN A 225 -28.47 10.37 1.03
C GLN A 225 -29.03 11.61 0.33
N HIS A 226 -28.62 12.78 0.75
CA HIS A 226 -29.06 14.06 0.20
C HIS A 226 -27.88 14.89 -0.27
N LEU A 227 -27.95 15.34 -1.52
CA LEU A 227 -26.99 16.24 -2.13
C LEU A 227 -27.57 17.66 -2.19
N LEU A 228 -26.81 18.64 -1.71
CA LEU A 228 -27.12 20.04 -1.94
C LEU A 228 -26.76 20.41 -3.39
N LYS A 229 -27.74 20.92 -4.13
CA LYS A 229 -27.53 21.31 -5.53
C LYS A 229 -26.48 22.44 -5.63
N PRO A 230 -25.59 22.41 -6.65
CA PRO A 230 -24.48 23.36 -6.79
C PRO A 230 -24.87 24.84 -6.71
N GLU A 231 -26.01 25.21 -7.29
CA GLU A 231 -26.49 26.59 -7.35
C GLU A 231 -26.78 27.23 -5.99
N TYR A 232 -27.09 26.40 -4.97
CA TYR A 232 -27.39 26.86 -3.61
C TYR A 232 -26.15 26.88 -2.70
N ARG A 233 -24.99 26.42 -3.18
CA ARG A 233 -23.75 26.36 -2.41
C ARG A 233 -23.09 27.74 -2.31
N PRO A 234 -22.85 28.24 -1.09
CA PRO A 234 -22.08 29.46 -0.87
C PRO A 234 -20.67 29.36 -1.45
N ILE A 235 -20.12 30.48 -1.93
CA ILE A 235 -18.70 30.56 -2.30
C ILE A 235 -17.84 30.95 -1.08
N ALA A 236 -18.47 31.62 -0.10
CA ALA A 236 -17.81 32.09 1.11
C ALA A 236 -17.41 30.94 2.05
N THR A 237 -16.63 31.28 3.07
CA THR A 237 -16.34 30.38 4.19
C THR A 237 -17.55 30.26 5.12
N PRO A 238 -17.68 29.15 5.87
CA PRO A 238 -18.78 28.98 6.82
C PRO A 238 -18.76 30.07 7.91
N PRO A 239 -19.93 30.58 8.36
CA PRO A 239 -20.00 31.59 9.42
C PRO A 239 -19.40 31.11 10.75
N ALA A 240 -18.60 31.95 11.40
CA ALA A 240 -17.94 31.63 12.67
C ALA A 240 -18.92 31.54 13.85
N ASP A 241 -20.07 32.20 13.76
CA ASP A 241 -21.13 32.24 14.78
C ASP A 241 -22.10 31.05 14.72
N MET A 242 -21.92 30.13 13.76
CA MET A 242 -22.74 28.92 13.59
C MET A 242 -21.89 27.64 13.72
N PRO A 243 -21.50 27.21 14.93
CA PRO A 243 -20.80 25.94 15.10
C PRO A 243 -21.72 24.77 14.73
N PRO A 244 -21.21 23.74 14.02
CA PRO A 244 -22.02 22.60 13.63
C PRO A 244 -22.42 21.76 14.83
N ASN A 245 -23.66 21.28 14.81
CA ASN A 245 -24.07 20.19 15.68
C ASN A 245 -23.19 18.97 15.35
N PRO A 246 -22.51 18.35 16.33
CA PRO A 246 -21.72 17.13 16.10
C PRO A 246 -22.49 16.01 15.39
N LEU A 247 -23.82 16.01 15.50
CA LEU A 247 -24.71 15.06 14.83
C LEU A 247 -24.78 15.24 13.31
N PHE A 248 -24.36 16.38 12.76
CA PHE A 248 -24.29 16.60 11.30
C PHE A 248 -23.05 15.95 10.65
N GLY A 249 -22.27 15.20 11.43
CA GLY A 249 -21.16 14.38 10.95
C GLY A 249 -19.80 15.05 11.08
N ARG A 250 -18.77 14.20 11.12
CA ARG A 250 -17.36 14.61 11.25
C ARG A 250 -16.85 15.49 10.10
N PRO A 251 -17.23 15.27 8.82
CA PRO A 251 -16.74 16.10 7.72
C PRO A 251 -17.12 17.58 7.85
N LEU A 252 -18.38 17.89 8.19
CA LEU A 252 -18.83 19.27 8.36
C LEU A 252 -18.16 19.94 9.58
N LEU A 253 -18.02 19.21 10.68
CA LEU A 253 -17.29 19.72 11.86
C LEU A 253 -15.84 20.08 11.50
N ALA A 254 -15.14 19.20 10.79
CA ALA A 254 -13.77 19.40 10.34
C ALA A 254 -13.63 20.61 9.41
N PHE A 255 -14.55 20.74 8.45
CA PHE A 255 -14.61 21.88 7.53
C PHE A 255 -14.81 23.19 8.27
N TRP A 256 -15.76 23.23 9.20
CA TRP A 256 -16.01 24.41 10.00
C TRP A 256 -14.80 24.77 10.88
N GLN A 257 -14.20 23.77 11.56
CA GLN A 257 -13.00 23.97 12.38
C GLN A 257 -11.84 24.51 11.53
N TYR A 258 -11.60 23.95 10.35
CA TYR A 258 -10.56 24.42 9.43
C TYR A 258 -10.69 25.91 9.12
N HIS A 259 -11.90 26.40 8.86
CA HIS A 259 -12.12 27.80 8.52
C HIS A 259 -12.15 28.72 9.74
N ASN A 260 -12.81 28.33 10.83
CA ASN A 260 -13.18 29.23 11.93
C ASN A 260 -12.36 29.01 13.21
N GLN A 261 -11.99 27.76 13.53
CA GLN A 261 -11.33 27.42 14.79
C GLN A 261 -10.35 26.25 14.61
N PRO A 262 -9.26 26.43 13.85
CA PRO A 262 -8.26 25.39 13.69
C PRO A 262 -7.50 25.21 15.01
N ASP A 263 -7.72 24.07 15.65
CA ASP A 263 -7.21 23.76 16.97
C ASP A 263 -6.50 22.39 17.01
N SER A 264 -6.15 21.93 18.20
CA SER A 264 -5.52 20.62 18.41
C SER A 264 -6.42 19.45 18.01
N ALA A 265 -7.75 19.59 18.05
CA ALA A 265 -8.67 18.55 17.61
C ALA A 265 -8.58 18.35 16.09
N LEU A 266 -8.47 19.44 15.33
CA LEU A 266 -8.25 19.39 13.89
C LEU A 266 -6.91 18.73 13.54
N MET A 267 -5.84 19.01 14.29
CA MET A 267 -4.56 18.30 14.14
C MET A 267 -4.69 16.80 14.50
N GLY A 268 -5.47 16.45 15.51
CA GLY A 268 -5.80 15.05 15.83
C GLY A 268 -6.50 14.34 14.66
N GLN A 269 -7.42 15.03 13.98
CA GLN A 269 -8.06 14.51 12.77
C GLN A 269 -7.08 14.38 11.59
N ALA A 270 -6.15 15.32 11.43
CA ALA A 270 -5.08 15.21 10.44
C ALA A 270 -4.30 13.90 10.62
N TRP A 271 -3.93 13.53 11.85
CA TRP A 271 -3.27 12.26 12.13
C TRP A 271 -4.12 11.02 11.82
N GLN A 272 -5.43 11.08 12.07
CA GLN A 272 -6.34 9.99 11.72
C GLN A 272 -6.39 9.77 10.20
N LEU A 273 -6.51 10.86 9.43
CA LEU A 273 -6.51 10.82 7.97
C LEU A 273 -5.17 10.35 7.42
N PHE A 274 -4.06 10.80 8.02
CA PHE A 274 -2.72 10.36 7.68
C PHE A 274 -2.56 8.84 7.89
N GLY A 275 -3.03 8.32 9.04
CA GLY A 275 -3.03 6.89 9.34
C GLY A 275 -3.87 6.06 8.35
N ALA A 276 -4.95 6.64 7.84
CA ALA A 276 -5.81 6.05 6.81
C ALA A 276 -5.24 6.17 5.38
N GLY A 277 -4.00 6.66 5.20
CA GLY A 277 -3.37 6.81 3.89
C GLY A 277 -3.82 8.06 3.10
N CYS A 278 -4.59 8.95 3.72
CA CYS A 278 -5.13 10.16 3.08
C CYS A 278 -4.24 11.36 3.40
N ALA A 279 -3.00 11.31 2.91
CA ALA A 279 -1.96 12.20 3.41
C ALA A 279 -2.10 13.65 2.93
N ASP A 280 -2.63 13.88 1.73
CA ASP A 280 -2.81 15.23 1.16
C ASP A 280 -3.72 16.10 2.03
N ILE A 281 -4.90 15.56 2.36
CA ILE A 281 -5.84 16.24 3.25
C ILE A 281 -5.26 16.41 4.65
N ALA A 282 -4.61 15.37 5.19
CA ALA A 282 -3.98 15.46 6.51
C ALA A 282 -2.98 16.62 6.58
N ILE A 283 -2.13 16.75 5.56
CA ILE A 283 -1.15 17.83 5.44
C ILE A 283 -1.83 19.18 5.27
N GLN A 284 -2.91 19.28 4.49
CA GLN A 284 -3.69 20.51 4.36
C GLN A 284 -4.26 20.98 5.72
N LEU A 285 -4.85 20.07 6.49
CA LEU A 285 -5.36 20.36 7.84
C LEU A 285 -4.22 20.81 8.77
N ALA A 286 -3.08 20.11 8.74
CA ALA A 286 -1.91 20.43 9.55
C ALA A 286 -1.32 21.81 9.20
N VAL A 287 -1.19 22.15 7.92
CA VAL A 287 -0.77 23.49 7.44
C VAL A 287 -1.66 24.58 8.02
N ARG A 288 -2.99 24.37 7.99
CA ARG A 288 -3.94 25.34 8.54
C ARG A 288 -3.79 25.52 10.04
N CYS A 289 -3.60 24.42 10.79
CA CYS A 289 -3.33 24.48 12.23
C CYS A 289 -2.07 25.30 12.54
N VAL A 290 -0.98 25.07 11.78
CA VAL A 290 0.27 25.83 11.94
C VAL A 290 0.08 27.32 11.66
N ALA A 291 -0.65 27.65 10.59
CA ALA A 291 -0.88 29.04 10.18
C ALA A 291 -1.72 29.83 11.20
N ALA A 292 -2.64 29.18 11.89
CA ALA A 292 -3.54 29.83 12.84
C ALA A 292 -3.02 29.90 14.27
N ALA A 293 -1.98 29.12 14.60
CA ALA A 293 -1.39 29.09 15.93
C ALA A 293 -0.75 30.45 16.29
N GLN A 294 -1.31 31.12 17.29
CA GLN A 294 -0.86 32.44 17.74
C GLN A 294 0.37 32.39 18.64
N LEU A 295 0.47 31.37 19.50
CA LEU A 295 1.59 31.21 20.42
C LEU A 295 2.79 30.60 19.66
N PRO A 296 3.99 31.22 19.70
CA PRO A 296 5.17 30.71 18.99
C PRO A 296 5.49 29.25 19.31
N ILE A 297 5.38 28.87 20.59
CA ILE A 297 5.59 27.49 21.04
C ILE A 297 4.62 26.50 20.40
N MET A 298 3.33 26.84 20.38
CA MET A 298 2.29 25.98 19.79
C MET A 298 2.51 25.84 18.29
N ARG A 299 2.83 26.96 17.62
CA ARG A 299 3.17 26.95 16.19
C ARG A 299 4.37 26.04 15.91
N GLY A 300 5.41 26.08 16.74
CA GLY A 300 6.57 25.19 16.63
C GLY A 300 6.23 23.72 16.78
N VAL A 301 5.38 23.36 17.77
CA VAL A 301 4.91 21.98 17.98
C VAL A 301 4.09 21.47 16.78
N LEU A 302 3.15 22.28 16.28
CA LEU A 302 2.32 21.89 15.14
C LEU A 302 3.15 21.80 13.86
N LEU A 303 4.14 22.69 13.68
CA LEU A 303 5.05 22.65 12.54
C LEU A 303 5.91 21.38 12.58
N ALA A 304 6.35 20.95 13.76
CA ALA A 304 7.08 19.71 13.91
C ALA A 304 6.25 18.50 13.45
N GLN A 305 4.97 18.44 13.84
CA GLN A 305 4.05 17.40 13.40
C GLN A 305 3.84 17.42 11.87
N LEU A 306 3.62 18.59 11.28
CA LEU A 306 3.50 18.77 9.83
C LEU A 306 4.75 18.29 9.08
N GLN A 307 5.94 18.67 9.56
CA GLN A 307 7.21 18.23 8.99
C GLN A 307 7.37 16.70 9.05
N GLY A 308 6.96 16.08 10.16
CA GLY A 308 6.90 14.64 10.26
C GLY A 308 6.02 13.99 9.18
N MET A 309 4.81 14.53 8.94
CA MET A 309 3.93 14.05 7.86
C MET A 309 4.58 14.22 6.48
N ARG A 310 5.21 15.37 6.20
CA ARG A 310 5.90 15.65 4.93
C ARG A 310 7.02 14.65 4.66
N ILE A 311 7.88 14.40 5.65
CA ILE A 311 8.97 13.43 5.54
C ILE A 311 8.43 12.02 5.30
N ALA A 312 7.44 11.59 6.09
CA ALA A 312 6.87 10.24 5.98
C ALA A 312 6.10 10.01 4.65
N THR A 313 5.73 11.07 3.94
CA THR A 313 5.08 11.03 2.62
C THR A 313 6.00 11.45 1.49
N MET A 314 7.31 11.51 1.75
CA MET A 314 8.34 11.87 0.77
C MET A 314 8.16 13.26 0.14
N ARG A 315 7.43 14.18 0.80
CA ARG A 315 7.33 15.59 0.40
C ARG A 315 8.57 16.37 0.85
N PHE A 316 9.73 15.88 0.44
CA PHE A 316 11.04 16.39 0.84
C PHE A 316 11.27 17.83 0.36
N ALA A 317 10.71 18.21 -0.80
CA ALA A 317 10.76 19.59 -1.28
C ALA A 317 10.03 20.55 -0.34
N ASP A 318 8.82 20.19 0.09
CA ASP A 318 8.04 20.99 1.06
C ASP A 318 8.75 21.08 2.41
N ALA A 319 9.40 19.99 2.84
CA ALA A 319 10.20 19.98 4.07
C ALA A 319 11.43 20.90 3.97
N ALA A 320 12.15 20.84 2.84
CA ALA A 320 13.34 21.64 2.57
C ALA A 320 13.05 23.14 2.39
N ALA A 321 11.84 23.50 1.94
CA ALA A 321 11.43 24.88 1.71
C ALA A 321 10.99 25.62 2.98
N GLU A 322 10.88 24.93 4.11
CA GLU A 322 10.46 25.52 5.39
C GLU A 322 11.50 26.52 5.92
N ALA A 323 11.02 27.59 6.57
CA ALA A 323 11.89 28.60 7.14
C ALA A 323 12.70 28.05 8.33
N GLU A 324 13.85 28.68 8.62
CA GLU A 324 14.65 28.31 9.79
C GLU A 324 13.83 28.49 11.09
N PRO A 325 13.94 27.55 12.06
CA PRO A 325 13.23 27.62 13.33
C PRO A 325 13.58 28.88 14.14
N ALA A 326 12.56 29.53 14.73
CA ALA A 326 12.77 30.69 15.58
C ALA A 326 13.62 30.36 16.82
N ALA A 327 14.54 31.27 17.18
CA ALA A 327 15.46 31.09 18.30
C ALA A 327 14.77 30.91 19.67
N ALA A 328 13.56 31.44 19.83
CA ALA A 328 12.78 31.35 21.07
C ALA A 328 12.07 29.99 21.28
N LEU A 329 12.13 29.08 20.31
CA LEU A 329 11.56 27.74 20.46
C LEU A 329 12.42 26.88 21.42
N PRO A 330 11.83 25.91 22.14
CA PRO A 330 12.57 24.93 22.91
C PRO A 330 13.58 24.17 22.06
N THR A 331 14.70 23.79 22.68
CA THR A 331 15.82 23.10 22.05
C THR A 331 15.39 21.83 21.32
N GLY A 332 14.59 20.96 21.95
CA GLY A 332 14.10 19.74 21.28
C GLY A 332 13.29 20.01 20.01
N ILE A 333 12.40 21.01 20.02
CA ILE A 333 11.61 21.39 18.83
C ILE A 333 12.52 21.96 17.74
N ARG A 334 13.49 22.80 18.11
CA ARG A 334 14.45 23.37 17.15
C ARG A 334 15.31 22.30 16.52
N SER A 335 15.83 21.37 17.33
CA SER A 335 16.61 20.22 16.89
C SER A 335 15.83 19.43 15.83
N PHE A 336 14.60 19.04 16.14
CA PHE A 336 13.75 18.29 15.22
C PHE A 336 13.46 19.07 13.92
N LEU A 337 13.12 20.36 14.00
CA LEU A 337 12.80 21.13 12.80
C LEU A 337 14.02 21.32 11.89
N HIS A 338 15.19 21.61 12.45
CA HIS A 338 16.44 21.64 11.69
C HIS A 338 16.75 20.28 11.06
N GLN A 339 16.53 19.19 11.79
CA GLN A 339 16.68 17.83 11.26
C GLN A 339 15.72 17.57 10.09
N ALA A 340 14.44 17.93 10.20
CA ALA A 340 13.46 17.70 9.14
C ALA A 340 13.79 18.51 7.87
N ILE A 341 14.19 19.77 8.03
CA ILE A 341 14.67 20.61 6.92
C ILE A 341 15.93 19.99 6.30
N GLY A 342 16.90 19.59 7.13
CA GLY A 342 18.14 18.93 6.70
C GLY A 342 17.87 17.64 5.92
N TRP A 343 16.91 16.84 6.36
CA TRP A 343 16.46 15.64 5.66
C TRP A 343 15.85 15.99 4.29
N GLY A 344 14.92 16.96 4.25
CA GLY A 344 14.35 17.44 2.99
C GLY A 344 15.43 17.90 2.00
N LEU A 345 16.43 18.65 2.48
CA LEU A 345 17.57 19.12 1.69
C LEU A 345 18.45 17.96 1.20
N ALA A 346 18.73 16.96 2.03
CA ALA A 346 19.50 15.79 1.64
C ALA A 346 18.82 15.01 0.50
N MET A 347 17.50 14.80 0.61
CA MET A 347 16.71 14.06 -0.38
C MET A 347 16.48 14.85 -1.67
N THR A 348 16.53 16.18 -1.62
CA THR A 348 16.50 17.07 -2.78
C THR A 348 17.89 17.43 -3.33
N ASN A 349 18.92 16.69 -2.89
CA ASN A 349 20.31 16.80 -3.34
C ASN A 349 20.98 18.17 -3.07
N ARG A 350 20.53 18.90 -2.03
CA ARG A 350 21.16 20.14 -1.54
C ARG A 350 22.09 19.83 -0.36
N LEU A 351 23.10 19.01 -0.60
CA LEU A 351 23.91 18.36 0.44
C LEU A 351 24.64 19.34 1.40
N PRO A 352 25.28 20.43 0.93
CA PRO A 352 25.95 21.38 1.83
C PRO A 352 24.96 22.08 2.79
N ASP A 353 23.78 22.46 2.28
CA ASP A 353 22.73 23.07 3.10
C ASP A 353 22.20 22.05 4.11
N ALA A 354 22.01 20.79 3.69
CA ALA A 354 21.60 19.71 4.56
C ALA A 354 22.58 19.53 5.72
N LYS A 355 23.90 19.47 5.44
CA LYS A 355 24.95 19.35 6.45
C LYS A 355 24.86 20.45 7.50
N ARG A 356 24.74 21.71 7.07
CA ARG A 356 24.54 22.85 7.99
C ARG A 356 23.32 22.66 8.88
N GLN A 357 22.19 22.23 8.32
CA GLN A 357 20.97 22.02 9.10
C GLN A 357 21.14 20.87 10.11
N PHE A 358 21.83 19.79 9.74
CA PHE A 358 22.13 18.72 10.69
C PHE A 358 23.11 19.13 11.80
N GLU A 359 24.11 19.96 11.51
CA GLU A 359 25.00 20.53 12.54
C GLU A 359 24.22 21.39 13.54
N LEU A 360 23.30 22.23 13.03
CA LEU A 360 22.39 23.00 13.87
C LEU A 360 21.47 22.09 14.69
N ALA A 361 20.92 21.04 14.10
CA ALA A 361 20.10 20.07 14.82
C ALA A 361 20.88 19.42 15.97
N SER A 362 22.09 18.92 15.71
CA SER A 362 22.97 18.36 16.75
C SER A 362 23.30 19.36 17.85
N ALA A 363 23.51 20.64 17.52
CA ALA A 363 23.82 21.67 18.51
C ALA A 363 22.65 21.98 19.46
N TYR A 364 21.40 21.70 19.05
CA TYR A 364 20.20 21.87 19.88
C TYR A 364 19.67 20.56 20.46
N GLN A 365 20.36 19.45 20.23
CA GLN A 365 19.96 18.15 20.74
C GLN A 365 20.05 18.14 22.27
N GLU A 366 19.00 17.65 22.93
CA GLU A 366 18.98 17.56 24.38
C GLU A 366 19.94 16.46 24.86
N PRO A 367 20.63 16.64 26.02
CA PRO A 367 21.58 15.66 26.53
C PRO A 367 20.98 14.28 26.80
N THR A 368 19.66 14.22 27.05
CA THR A 368 18.91 13.02 27.39
C THR A 368 17.95 12.61 26.27
N ILE A 369 18.40 12.65 25.01
CA ILE A 369 17.62 12.10 23.90
C ILE A 369 17.43 10.59 24.08
N ALA A 370 16.23 10.08 23.77
CA ALA A 370 15.99 8.65 23.79
C ALA A 370 16.92 7.93 22.80
N PRO A 371 17.53 6.78 23.18
CA PRO A 371 18.44 6.03 22.30
C PRO A 371 17.90 5.79 20.89
N LEU A 372 16.62 5.43 20.78
CA LEU A 372 15.98 5.17 19.49
C LEU A 372 15.86 6.43 18.61
N GLU A 373 15.53 7.58 19.21
CA GLU A 373 15.46 8.85 18.47
C GLU A 373 16.84 9.27 17.97
N LYS A 374 17.88 9.08 18.81
CA LYS A 374 19.27 9.29 18.39
C LYS A 374 19.66 8.37 17.23
N ALA A 375 19.29 7.09 17.28
CA ALA A 375 19.59 6.15 16.22
C ALA A 375 18.99 6.57 14.86
N TYR A 376 17.74 7.04 14.84
CA TYR A 376 17.12 7.55 13.62
C TYR A 376 17.73 8.86 13.12
N PHE A 377 18.13 9.74 14.05
CA PHE A 377 18.88 10.94 13.71
C PHE A 377 20.22 10.62 13.04
N ASP A 378 21.00 9.72 13.65
CA ASP A 378 22.30 9.29 13.13
C ASP A 378 22.14 8.58 11.77
N ASN A 379 21.03 7.85 11.54
CA ASN A 379 20.79 7.11 10.29
C ASN A 379 20.70 8.04 9.08
N ILE A 380 19.96 9.15 9.18
CA ILE A 380 19.86 10.10 8.06
C ILE A 380 21.16 10.91 7.89
N GLN A 381 21.90 11.17 8.98
CA GLN A 381 23.24 11.75 8.88
C GLN A 381 24.21 10.82 8.16
N ALA A 382 24.19 9.52 8.46
CA ALA A 382 25.02 8.53 7.78
C ALA A 382 24.74 8.51 6.28
N PHE A 383 23.46 8.55 5.90
CA PHE A 383 23.05 8.68 4.50
C PHE A 383 23.58 9.98 3.85
N LEU A 384 23.53 11.12 4.55
CA LEU A 384 24.11 12.37 4.05
C LEU A 384 25.62 12.24 3.82
N HIS A 385 26.38 11.72 4.78
CA HIS A 385 27.83 11.53 4.64
C HIS A 385 28.16 10.60 3.48
N TYR A 386 27.41 9.50 3.33
CA TYR A 386 27.52 8.62 2.17
C TYR A 386 27.30 9.37 0.84
N ARG A 387 26.23 10.17 0.76
CA ARG A 387 25.91 11.00 -0.43
C ARG A 387 26.98 12.05 -0.74
N MET A 388 27.72 12.51 0.28
CA MET A 388 28.83 13.44 0.14
C MET A 388 30.16 12.74 -0.19
N GLY A 389 30.20 11.41 -0.26
CA GLY A 389 31.42 10.62 -0.50
C GLY A 389 32.29 10.39 0.75
N ASP A 390 31.78 10.70 1.95
CA ASP A 390 32.45 10.49 3.22
C ASP A 390 32.05 9.14 3.82
N ALA A 391 32.58 8.06 3.23
CA ALA A 391 32.26 6.69 3.61
C ALA A 391 32.69 6.37 5.05
N ASP A 392 33.83 6.89 5.52
CA ASP A 392 34.34 6.63 6.87
C ASP A 392 33.41 7.15 7.96
N GLN A 393 32.91 8.38 7.80
CA GLN A 393 31.94 8.93 8.73
C GLN A 393 30.61 8.18 8.67
N ALA A 394 30.15 7.81 7.46
CA ALA A 394 28.94 7.02 7.29
C ALA A 394 29.04 5.66 8.00
N PHE A 395 30.14 4.93 7.83
CA PHE A 395 30.39 3.67 8.55
C PHE A 395 30.40 3.86 10.05
N ARG A 396 31.08 4.91 10.56
CA ARG A 396 31.15 5.18 12.00
C ARG A 396 29.76 5.41 12.59
N LEU A 397 28.92 6.17 11.90
CA LEU A 397 27.54 6.42 12.32
C LEU A 397 26.71 5.14 12.28
N GLU A 398 26.75 4.36 11.20
CA GLU A 398 25.97 3.12 11.10
C GLU A 398 26.40 2.05 12.11
N LYS A 399 27.69 1.93 12.42
CA LYS A 399 28.17 1.06 13.51
C LYS A 399 27.77 1.58 14.89
N GLY A 400 27.76 2.91 15.08
CA GLY A 400 27.26 3.54 16.29
C GLY A 400 25.78 3.24 16.52
N ILE A 401 24.96 3.29 15.47
CA ILE A 401 23.53 2.92 15.51
C ILE A 401 23.37 1.45 15.90
N GLU A 402 24.13 0.55 15.27
CA GLU A 402 24.08 -0.87 15.56
C GLU A 402 24.43 -1.16 17.03
N ALA A 403 25.49 -0.54 17.56
CA ALA A 403 25.88 -0.68 18.96
C ALA A 403 24.83 -0.09 19.92
N LEU A 404 24.26 1.07 19.59
CA LEU A 404 23.22 1.72 20.39
C LEU A 404 21.96 0.86 20.44
N HIS A 405 21.56 0.27 19.32
CA HIS A 405 20.38 -0.59 19.25
C HIS A 405 20.48 -1.82 20.15
N GLN A 406 21.67 -2.42 20.28
CA GLN A 406 21.93 -3.54 21.19
C GLN A 406 21.72 -3.19 22.67
N THR A 407 21.70 -1.90 23.03
CA THR A 407 21.45 -1.46 24.42
C THR A 407 19.97 -1.24 24.74
N VAL A 408 19.09 -1.23 23.73
CA VAL A 408 17.65 -1.02 23.92
C VAL A 408 16.98 -2.35 24.28
N PRO A 409 16.13 -2.43 25.33
CA PRO A 409 15.52 -3.69 25.77
C PRO A 409 14.63 -4.36 24.72
N ASP A 410 14.02 -3.54 23.88
CA ASP A 410 13.07 -3.95 22.85
C ASP A 410 13.70 -3.80 21.46
N GLU A 411 13.72 -4.90 20.71
CA GLU A 411 14.24 -4.89 19.34
C GLU A 411 13.28 -4.11 18.41
N ASP A 412 13.72 -2.94 17.96
CA ASP A 412 13.11 -2.26 16.81
C ASP A 412 13.57 -2.87 15.48
N PHE A 413 12.72 -3.73 14.91
CA PHE A 413 12.98 -4.37 13.61
C PHE A 413 13.06 -3.40 12.43
N ARG A 414 12.46 -2.21 12.53
CA ARG A 414 12.53 -1.19 11.47
C ARG A 414 13.91 -0.54 11.46
N LEU A 415 14.45 -0.27 12.66
CA LEU A 415 15.83 0.20 12.80
C LEU A 415 16.82 -0.87 12.32
N THR A 416 16.65 -2.14 12.72
CA THR A 416 17.47 -3.26 12.20
C THR A 416 17.44 -3.28 10.68
N TYR A 417 16.26 -3.18 10.07
CA TYR A 417 16.10 -3.19 8.62
C TYR A 417 16.85 -2.04 7.95
N ILE A 418 16.58 -0.78 8.33
CA ILE A 418 17.15 0.37 7.64
C ILE A 418 18.66 0.50 7.85
N ASN A 419 19.16 0.26 9.06
CA ASN A 419 20.59 0.25 9.35
C ASN A 419 21.29 -0.85 8.55
N SER A 420 20.72 -2.06 8.50
CA SER A 420 21.31 -3.17 7.74
C SER A 420 21.31 -2.91 6.23
N ILE A 421 20.25 -2.33 5.66
CA ILE A 421 20.22 -1.93 4.24
C ILE A 421 21.30 -0.87 3.94
N ASN A 422 21.47 0.11 4.81
CA ASN A 422 22.49 1.15 4.62
C ASN A 422 23.91 0.58 4.74
N GLN A 423 24.17 -0.26 5.74
CA GLN A 423 25.45 -0.94 5.89
C GLN A 423 25.76 -1.83 4.69
N ALA A 424 24.77 -2.58 4.17
CA ALA A 424 24.95 -3.40 2.97
C ALA A 424 25.37 -2.56 1.76
N ARG A 425 24.75 -1.38 1.56
CA ARG A 425 25.11 -0.44 0.48
C ARG A 425 26.50 0.16 0.68
N LEU A 426 26.87 0.50 1.91
CA LEU A 426 28.21 1.02 2.23
C LEU A 426 29.29 -0.02 1.95
N TYR A 427 29.14 -1.25 2.46
CA TYR A 427 30.07 -2.36 2.18
C TYR A 427 30.17 -2.66 0.69
N LYS A 428 29.03 -2.68 -0.01
CA LYS A 428 29.00 -2.82 -1.47
C LYS A 428 29.81 -1.72 -2.17
N SER A 429 29.66 -0.47 -1.74
CA SER A 429 30.37 0.68 -2.35
C SER A 429 31.90 0.63 -2.20
N VAL A 430 32.41 -0.08 -1.18
CA VAL A 430 33.85 -0.29 -0.96
C VAL A 430 34.34 -1.66 -1.45
N GLY A 431 33.48 -2.45 -2.12
CA GLY A 431 33.81 -3.76 -2.70
C GLY A 431 33.81 -4.93 -1.72
N ASP A 432 33.36 -4.75 -0.47
CA ASP A 432 33.23 -5.83 0.51
C ASP A 432 31.88 -6.53 0.35
N LEU A 433 31.79 -7.37 -0.68
CA LEU A 433 30.53 -8.01 -1.08
C LEU A 433 30.06 -9.08 -0.07
N VAL A 434 30.97 -9.66 0.71
CA VAL A 434 30.63 -10.67 1.74
C VAL A 434 29.88 -10.02 2.89
N ASN A 435 30.39 -8.91 3.43
CA ASN A 435 29.68 -8.18 4.48
C ASN A 435 28.40 -7.54 3.92
N ALA A 436 28.42 -7.06 2.67
CA ALA A 436 27.21 -6.55 2.04
C ALA A 436 26.09 -7.59 2.01
N GLU A 437 26.41 -8.83 1.64
CA GLU A 437 25.47 -9.96 1.66
C GLU A 437 24.91 -10.22 3.05
N ALA A 438 25.78 -10.36 4.06
CA ALA A 438 25.36 -10.64 5.43
C ALA A 438 24.40 -9.58 5.97
N TYR A 439 24.63 -8.29 5.64
CA TYR A 439 23.74 -7.21 6.04
C TYR A 439 22.42 -7.19 5.24
N TYR A 440 22.43 -7.54 3.94
CA TYR A 440 21.18 -7.73 3.21
C TYR A 440 20.33 -8.84 3.83
N GLU A 441 20.92 -10.00 4.12
CA GLU A 441 20.20 -11.12 4.74
C GLU A 441 19.63 -10.74 6.12
N ARG A 442 20.41 -10.02 6.94
CA ARG A 442 19.92 -9.49 8.22
C ARG A 442 18.73 -8.55 8.04
N ALA A 443 18.76 -7.67 7.03
CA ALA A 443 17.62 -6.81 6.73
C ALA A 443 16.39 -7.64 6.34
N PHE A 444 16.53 -8.58 5.41
CA PHE A 444 15.41 -9.36 4.87
C PHE A 444 14.84 -10.36 5.88
N ALA A 445 15.61 -10.77 6.89
CA ALA A 445 15.11 -11.55 8.02
C ALA A 445 14.08 -10.79 8.90
N THR A 446 14.05 -9.46 8.82
CA THR A 446 13.04 -8.64 9.54
C THR A 446 11.67 -8.65 8.89
N THR A 447 11.59 -8.93 7.58
CA THR A 447 10.35 -8.99 6.80
C THR A 447 9.91 -10.41 6.47
N LEU A 448 10.77 -11.41 6.73
CA LEU A 448 10.50 -12.81 6.45
C LEU A 448 9.18 -13.29 7.10
N GLY A 449 8.34 -13.97 6.32
CA GLY A 449 7.01 -14.44 6.72
C GLY A 449 5.91 -13.36 6.70
N ASN A 450 6.24 -12.10 6.43
CA ASN A 450 5.28 -11.01 6.31
C ASN A 450 5.74 -9.93 5.32
N ARG A 451 6.33 -10.32 4.19
CA ARG A 451 6.78 -9.40 3.14
C ARG A 451 5.58 -8.70 2.50
N SER A 452 5.71 -7.40 2.23
CA SER A 452 4.82 -6.69 1.29
C SER A 452 5.13 -7.09 -0.15
N GLU A 453 4.28 -6.69 -1.11
CA GLU A 453 4.58 -6.88 -2.54
C GLU A 453 5.89 -6.17 -2.94
N SER A 454 6.12 -4.97 -2.39
CA SER A 454 7.38 -4.26 -2.62
C SER A 454 8.57 -5.03 -2.09
N ASP A 455 8.47 -5.66 -0.91
CA ASP A 455 9.56 -6.46 -0.33
C ASP A 455 9.84 -7.72 -1.16
N LEU A 456 8.79 -8.41 -1.62
CA LEU A 456 8.93 -9.60 -2.45
C LEU A 456 9.75 -9.29 -3.71
N VAL A 457 9.52 -8.15 -4.35
CA VAL A 457 10.32 -7.72 -5.50
C VAL A 457 11.71 -7.22 -5.06
N TYR A 458 11.77 -6.39 -4.01
CA TYR A 458 12.99 -5.68 -3.63
C TYR A 458 14.11 -6.58 -3.11
N VAL A 459 13.77 -7.66 -2.38
CA VAL A 459 14.74 -8.67 -1.91
C VAL A 459 15.52 -9.23 -3.10
N HIS A 460 14.80 -9.72 -4.11
CA HIS A 460 15.38 -10.32 -5.30
C HIS A 460 16.14 -9.29 -6.14
N VAL A 461 15.67 -8.05 -6.26
CA VAL A 461 16.42 -6.98 -6.94
C VAL A 461 17.76 -6.70 -6.25
N CYS A 462 17.78 -6.60 -4.91
CA CYS A 462 19.02 -6.35 -4.16
C CYS A 462 20.01 -7.50 -4.33
N ARG A 463 19.53 -8.75 -4.27
CA ARG A 463 20.36 -9.93 -4.52
C ARG A 463 20.87 -9.98 -5.95
N ALA A 464 20.02 -9.74 -6.94
CA ALA A 464 20.45 -9.70 -8.34
C ALA A 464 21.56 -8.68 -8.57
N LEU A 465 21.43 -7.48 -7.99
CA LEU A 465 22.46 -6.45 -8.03
C LEU A 465 23.73 -6.83 -7.25
N LEU A 466 23.65 -7.65 -6.20
CA LEU A 466 24.82 -8.15 -5.49
C LEU A 466 25.54 -9.25 -6.28
N ARG A 467 24.80 -10.21 -6.83
CA ARG A 467 25.32 -11.29 -7.68
C ARG A 467 25.97 -10.74 -8.95
N HIS A 468 25.46 -9.64 -9.50
CA HIS A 468 26.10 -8.91 -10.58
C HIS A 468 27.51 -8.45 -10.19
N ASP A 469 27.64 -7.77 -9.06
CA ASP A 469 28.93 -7.27 -8.55
C ASP A 469 29.89 -8.41 -8.16
N GLN A 470 29.36 -9.56 -7.73
CA GLN A 470 30.14 -10.79 -7.46
C GLN A 470 30.55 -11.53 -8.75
N ASN A 471 30.11 -11.07 -9.92
CA ASN A 471 30.33 -11.70 -11.22
C ASN A 471 29.75 -13.13 -11.30
N GLU A 472 28.55 -13.33 -10.75
CA GLU A 472 27.80 -14.59 -10.77
C GLU A 472 26.57 -14.48 -11.69
N PRO A 473 26.75 -14.58 -13.03
CA PRO A 473 25.69 -14.24 -13.99
C PRO A 473 24.46 -15.16 -13.91
N ASP A 474 24.63 -16.44 -13.59
CA ASP A 474 23.50 -17.38 -13.46
C ASP A 474 22.66 -17.10 -12.20
N ALA A 475 23.30 -16.79 -11.07
CA ALA A 475 22.60 -16.36 -9.86
C ALA A 475 21.92 -15.00 -10.08
N CYS A 476 22.60 -14.05 -10.71
CA CYS A 476 22.04 -12.75 -11.08
C CYS A 476 20.77 -12.90 -11.95
N PHE A 477 20.84 -13.76 -12.98
CA PHE A 477 19.71 -14.06 -13.85
C PHE A 477 18.51 -14.61 -13.08
N ARG A 478 18.73 -15.62 -12.22
CA ARG A 478 17.67 -16.23 -11.41
C ARG A 478 16.97 -15.22 -10.50
N GLU A 479 17.75 -14.36 -9.83
CA GLU A 479 17.20 -13.32 -8.95
C GLU A 479 16.38 -12.28 -9.74
N TRP A 480 16.83 -11.86 -10.92
CA TRP A 480 16.02 -10.98 -11.78
C TRP A 480 14.72 -11.62 -12.26
N VAL A 481 14.74 -12.92 -12.58
CA VAL A 481 13.53 -13.66 -12.96
C VAL A 481 12.58 -13.76 -11.77
N GLN A 482 13.07 -14.06 -10.56
CA GLN A 482 12.22 -14.11 -9.36
C GLN A 482 11.59 -12.75 -9.05
N ALA A 483 12.37 -11.67 -9.10
CA ALA A 483 11.84 -10.31 -8.96
C ALA A 483 10.73 -10.02 -9.99
N ALA A 484 10.94 -10.41 -11.26
CA ALA A 484 9.97 -10.22 -12.33
C ALA A 484 8.71 -11.08 -12.17
N LEU A 485 8.82 -12.31 -11.65
CA LEU A 485 7.67 -13.16 -11.34
C LEU A 485 6.82 -12.55 -10.22
N HIS A 486 7.45 -12.08 -9.14
CA HIS A 486 6.72 -11.38 -8.07
C HIS A 486 6.09 -10.08 -8.55
N TRP A 487 6.77 -9.33 -9.43
CA TRP A 487 6.21 -8.14 -10.07
C TRP A 487 4.98 -8.47 -10.93
N ALA A 488 5.09 -9.47 -11.81
CA ALA A 488 3.99 -9.90 -12.68
C ALA A 488 2.80 -10.48 -11.90
N ALA A 489 3.06 -11.08 -10.74
CA ALA A 489 2.05 -11.64 -9.84
C ALA A 489 1.43 -10.62 -8.87
N ALA A 490 2.03 -9.43 -8.74
CA ALA A 490 1.61 -8.40 -7.81
C ALA A 490 0.13 -8.04 -8.00
N THR A 491 -0.55 -7.80 -6.88
CA THR A 491 -1.92 -7.31 -6.86
C THR A 491 -1.96 -5.90 -7.45
N TYR A 492 -1.02 -5.06 -7.02
CA TYR A 492 -0.92 -3.64 -7.32
C TYR A 492 0.51 -3.26 -7.74
N PRO A 493 1.01 -3.69 -8.92
CA PRO A 493 2.36 -3.35 -9.38
C PRO A 493 2.61 -1.82 -9.41
N GLU A 494 1.58 -1.03 -9.71
CA GLU A 494 1.62 0.43 -9.69
C GLU A 494 1.83 1.05 -8.29
N ALA A 495 1.53 0.30 -7.22
CA ALA A 495 1.70 0.74 -5.84
C ALA A 495 3.04 0.29 -5.23
N VAL A 496 3.89 -0.44 -5.97
CA VAL A 496 5.20 -0.87 -5.46
C VAL A 496 6.05 0.35 -5.06
N GLY A 497 6.69 0.26 -3.89
CA GLY A 497 7.41 1.37 -3.26
C GLY A 497 8.50 1.99 -4.15
N GLY A 498 8.62 3.32 -4.09
CA GLY A 498 9.51 4.09 -4.96
C GLY A 498 10.99 3.68 -4.89
N ARG A 499 11.47 3.18 -3.75
CA ARG A 499 12.83 2.64 -3.60
C ARG A 499 13.05 1.37 -4.43
N THR A 500 12.06 0.49 -4.46
CA THR A 500 12.08 -0.72 -5.29
C THR A 500 12.10 -0.33 -6.77
N LEU A 501 11.22 0.59 -7.17
CA LEU A 501 11.19 1.10 -8.54
C LEU A 501 12.50 1.79 -8.94
N THR A 502 13.10 2.59 -8.05
CA THR A 502 14.41 3.24 -8.27
C THR A 502 15.51 2.20 -8.52
N ALA A 503 15.52 1.10 -7.75
CA ALA A 503 16.49 0.03 -7.90
C ALA A 503 16.29 -0.75 -9.22
N ILE A 504 15.05 -1.01 -9.62
CA ILE A 504 14.74 -1.67 -10.90
C ILE A 504 15.03 -0.73 -12.07
N LEU A 505 14.67 0.54 -12.00
CA LEU A 505 14.86 1.47 -13.12
C LEU A 505 16.28 2.05 -13.17
N ASN A 506 17.07 1.85 -12.11
CA ASN A 506 18.40 2.43 -11.93
C ASN A 506 18.40 3.97 -12.14
N THR A 507 17.39 4.65 -11.60
CA THR A 507 17.22 6.11 -11.71
C THR A 507 16.66 6.70 -10.43
N HIS A 508 17.17 7.86 -10.01
CA HIS A 508 16.63 8.62 -8.88
C HIS A 508 15.35 9.39 -9.22
N ARG A 509 15.08 9.61 -10.51
CA ARG A 509 13.87 10.28 -10.99
C ARG A 509 12.95 9.21 -11.56
N LEU A 510 11.95 8.84 -10.77
CA LEU A 510 10.93 7.92 -11.23
C LEU A 510 10.15 8.53 -12.41
N PRO A 511 9.75 7.71 -13.39
CA PRO A 511 8.82 8.11 -14.42
C PRO A 511 7.52 8.68 -13.81
N PRO A 512 6.77 9.47 -14.61
CA PRO A 512 5.41 9.84 -14.27
C PRO A 512 4.62 8.58 -13.85
N PRO A 513 3.74 8.69 -12.85
CA PRO A 513 2.96 7.54 -12.38
C PRO A 513 2.30 6.69 -13.48
N THR A 514 1.85 7.30 -14.59
CA THR A 514 1.28 6.63 -15.77
C THR A 514 2.21 5.61 -16.42
N ASP A 515 3.50 5.90 -16.44
CA ASP A 515 4.47 5.14 -17.22
C ASP A 515 5.23 4.15 -16.34
N ARG A 516 5.07 4.24 -15.01
CA ARG A 516 5.88 3.46 -14.05
C ARG A 516 5.75 1.97 -14.27
N VAL A 517 4.54 1.46 -14.49
CA VAL A 517 4.32 0.01 -14.66
C VAL A 517 4.99 -0.48 -15.94
N GLU A 518 4.76 0.20 -17.07
CA GLU A 518 5.34 -0.18 -18.37
C GLU A 518 6.86 0.00 -18.40
N ALA A 519 7.38 1.10 -17.86
CA ALA A 519 8.82 1.33 -17.77
C ALA A 519 9.51 0.27 -16.91
N THR A 520 8.88 -0.13 -15.80
CA THR A 520 9.41 -1.18 -14.92
C THR A 520 9.35 -2.55 -15.58
N ALA A 521 8.25 -2.87 -16.26
CA ALA A 521 8.14 -4.11 -17.03
C ALA A 521 9.19 -4.19 -18.15
N GLN A 522 9.39 -3.10 -18.89
CA GLN A 522 10.44 -2.99 -19.91
C GLN A 522 11.83 -3.21 -19.30
N ALA A 523 12.11 -2.57 -18.16
CA ALA A 523 13.39 -2.67 -17.47
C ALA A 523 13.70 -4.11 -16.98
N PHE A 524 12.67 -4.91 -16.65
CA PHE A 524 12.84 -6.34 -16.39
C PHE A 524 13.14 -7.12 -17.68
N VAL A 525 12.37 -6.89 -18.75
CA VAL A 525 12.58 -7.54 -20.05
C VAL A 525 14.00 -7.34 -20.54
N GLU A 526 14.48 -6.10 -20.55
CA GLU A 526 15.82 -5.76 -21.03
C GLU A 526 16.92 -6.46 -20.23
N ARG A 527 16.82 -6.49 -18.90
CA ARG A 527 17.81 -7.15 -18.04
C ARG A 527 17.84 -8.66 -18.19
N ILE A 528 16.66 -9.29 -18.21
CA ILE A 528 16.55 -10.75 -18.32
C ILE A 528 17.09 -11.19 -19.68
N ILE A 529 16.75 -10.49 -20.77
CA ILE A 529 17.28 -10.79 -22.11
C ILE A 529 18.80 -10.60 -22.16
N ALA A 530 19.31 -9.48 -21.63
CA ALA A 530 20.75 -9.21 -21.64
C ALA A 530 21.55 -10.29 -20.88
N LEU A 531 21.07 -10.71 -19.71
CA LEU A 531 21.69 -11.79 -18.94
C LEU A 531 21.52 -13.16 -19.60
N GLY A 532 20.37 -13.42 -20.24
CA GLY A 532 20.16 -14.62 -21.04
C GLY A 532 21.18 -14.75 -22.16
N ALA A 533 21.46 -13.65 -22.87
CA ALA A 533 22.47 -13.62 -23.92
C ALA A 533 23.88 -13.93 -23.38
N VAL A 534 24.26 -13.38 -22.22
CA VAL A 534 25.53 -13.71 -21.54
C VAL A 534 25.62 -15.20 -21.19
N LEU A 535 24.49 -15.81 -20.82
CA LEU A 535 24.40 -17.23 -20.47
C LEU A 535 24.15 -18.16 -21.67
N ASN A 536 24.14 -17.63 -22.90
CA ASN A 536 23.77 -18.37 -24.13
C ASN A 536 22.39 -19.04 -24.04
N ARG A 537 21.44 -18.41 -23.35
CA ARG A 537 20.04 -18.84 -23.28
C ARG A 537 19.27 -18.14 -24.39
N ASP A 538 18.58 -18.93 -25.22
CA ASP A 538 17.66 -18.39 -26.21
C ASP A 538 16.38 -17.92 -25.52
N LEU A 539 16.19 -16.61 -25.43
CA LEU A 539 15.05 -15.98 -24.78
C LEU A 539 14.26 -15.19 -25.81
N SER A 540 13.07 -15.69 -26.14
CA SER A 540 12.13 -14.99 -27.02
C SER A 540 11.06 -14.25 -26.21
N THR A 541 10.72 -13.05 -26.68
CA THR A 541 9.52 -12.33 -26.24
C THR A 541 8.32 -12.59 -27.14
N GLU A 542 8.52 -13.27 -28.27
CA GLU A 542 7.45 -13.68 -29.16
C GLU A 542 6.82 -14.98 -28.63
N LEU A 543 5.50 -14.98 -28.54
CA LEU A 543 4.71 -16.17 -28.21
C LEU A 543 3.83 -16.53 -29.39
N SER A 544 3.69 -17.84 -29.65
CA SER A 544 2.71 -18.37 -30.58
C SER A 544 1.27 -18.39 -30.03
N GLY A 545 1.07 -18.02 -28.75
CA GLY A 545 -0.22 -18.01 -28.07
C GLY A 545 -0.33 -16.96 -26.96
N THR A 546 -1.41 -17.03 -26.18
CA THR A 546 -1.67 -16.08 -25.09
C THR A 546 -0.69 -16.29 -23.93
N PRO A 547 0.00 -15.24 -23.43
CA PRO A 547 0.83 -15.34 -22.25
C PRO A 547 0.04 -15.82 -21.03
N CYS A 548 0.70 -16.55 -20.13
CA CYS A 548 0.12 -16.92 -18.84
C CYS A 548 -0.14 -15.67 -17.99
N VAL A 549 -1.13 -15.78 -17.12
CA VAL A 549 -1.34 -14.80 -16.04
C VAL A 549 -0.66 -15.29 -14.77
N PHE A 550 0.10 -14.40 -14.14
CA PHE A 550 0.77 -14.67 -12.87
C PHE A 550 -0.07 -14.09 -11.73
N VAL A 551 -0.24 -14.84 -10.65
CA VAL A 551 -0.92 -14.38 -9.42
C VAL A 551 -0.22 -14.92 -8.19
N HIS A 552 -0.24 -14.18 -7.09
CA HIS A 552 0.26 -14.72 -5.82
C HIS A 552 -0.69 -15.80 -5.29
N ALA A 553 -0.13 -16.85 -4.70
CA ALA A 553 -0.90 -17.98 -4.20
C ALA A 553 -1.81 -17.63 -3.00
N SER A 554 -1.55 -16.54 -2.28
CA SER A 554 -2.50 -15.99 -1.30
C SER A 554 -3.80 -15.49 -1.91
N GLN A 555 -3.80 -15.06 -3.17
CA GLN A 555 -4.97 -14.49 -3.85
C GLN A 555 -5.94 -15.56 -4.36
N ARG A 556 -5.50 -16.82 -4.49
CA ARG A 556 -6.31 -17.88 -5.10
C ARG A 556 -6.23 -19.20 -4.33
N PRO A 557 -7.36 -19.75 -3.85
CA PRO A 557 -7.40 -21.13 -3.37
C PRO A 557 -7.43 -22.10 -4.55
N GLY A 558 -6.68 -23.20 -4.42
CA GLY A 558 -6.68 -24.31 -5.37
C GLY A 558 -5.56 -24.22 -6.40
N CYS A 559 -4.90 -25.35 -6.58
CA CYS A 559 -3.81 -25.56 -7.51
C CYS A 559 -4.04 -26.89 -8.21
N GLU A 560 -3.69 -27.02 -9.48
CA GLU A 560 -3.69 -28.31 -10.16
C GLU A 560 -2.35 -29.02 -10.00
N THR A 561 -1.26 -28.28 -10.20
CA THR A 561 0.09 -28.83 -10.16
C THR A 561 1.03 -27.88 -9.44
N VAL A 562 1.85 -28.39 -8.52
CA VAL A 562 3.01 -27.65 -8.00
C VAL A 562 4.27 -28.23 -8.62
N ALA A 563 5.16 -27.36 -9.10
CA ALA A 563 6.41 -27.75 -9.72
C ALA A 563 7.58 -26.94 -9.14
N GLY A 564 8.72 -27.60 -8.96
CA GLY A 564 9.97 -26.93 -8.63
C GLY A 564 11.16 -27.46 -9.42
N ASN A 565 12.15 -26.61 -9.69
CA ASN A 565 13.37 -26.97 -10.44
C ASN A 565 14.64 -26.42 -9.77
N GLY A 566 14.82 -26.66 -8.47
CA GLY A 566 16.04 -26.27 -7.72
C GLY A 566 16.17 -24.79 -7.37
N TRP A 567 15.56 -23.88 -8.13
CA TRP A 567 15.59 -22.43 -7.87
C TRP A 567 14.24 -21.72 -8.09
N LEU A 568 13.29 -22.44 -8.68
CA LEU A 568 11.95 -21.97 -8.99
C LEU A 568 10.93 -22.87 -8.32
N LEU A 569 9.84 -22.27 -7.84
CA LEU A 569 8.70 -22.96 -7.23
C LEU A 569 7.41 -22.27 -7.67
N VAL A 570 6.54 -23.00 -8.39
CA VAL A 570 5.31 -22.46 -8.93
C VAL A 570 4.15 -23.43 -8.78
N GLY A 571 2.94 -22.87 -8.69
CA GLY A 571 1.70 -23.62 -8.87
C GLY A 571 1.10 -23.32 -10.23
N THR A 572 0.23 -24.17 -10.73
CA THR A 572 -0.48 -23.94 -11.98
C THR A 572 -1.96 -24.30 -11.83
N THR A 573 -2.83 -23.62 -12.56
CA THR A 573 -4.27 -23.91 -12.57
C THR A 573 -4.88 -23.63 -13.94
N ASN A 574 -5.77 -24.50 -14.38
CA ASN A 574 -6.55 -24.34 -15.61
C ASN A 574 -7.61 -23.24 -15.51
N VAL A 575 -7.91 -22.73 -14.32
CA VAL A 575 -8.90 -21.67 -14.15
C VAL A 575 -8.28 -20.37 -14.65
N PRO A 576 -8.83 -19.72 -15.69
CA PRO A 576 -8.26 -18.47 -16.19
C PRO A 576 -8.29 -17.39 -15.12
N SER A 577 -7.29 -16.51 -15.14
CA SER A 577 -7.23 -15.27 -14.37
C SER A 577 -7.11 -14.10 -15.33
N GLN A 578 -7.46 -12.91 -14.87
CA GLN A 578 -7.13 -11.67 -15.58
C GLN A 578 -5.83 -11.10 -15.00
N PRO A 579 -4.94 -10.55 -15.85
CA PRO A 579 -3.75 -9.87 -15.36
C PRO A 579 -4.16 -8.65 -14.53
N ALA A 580 -3.30 -8.28 -13.56
CA ALA A 580 -3.45 -7.05 -12.78
C ALA A 580 -3.54 -5.83 -13.70
N VAL A 581 -2.61 -5.79 -14.65
CA VAL A 581 -2.37 -4.69 -15.57
C VAL A 581 -2.14 -5.26 -16.97
N VAL A 582 -2.79 -4.62 -17.95
CA VAL A 582 -2.65 -4.87 -19.38
C VAL A 582 -1.92 -3.70 -20.01
N GLY A 583 -0.87 -4.00 -20.77
CA GLY A 583 -0.06 -2.99 -21.43
C GLY A 583 1.06 -3.64 -22.23
N PRO A 584 1.59 -2.97 -23.27
CA PRO A 584 2.48 -3.60 -24.23
C PRO A 584 3.75 -4.21 -23.60
N GLN A 585 4.42 -3.51 -22.69
CA GLN A 585 5.61 -4.00 -22.00
C GLN A 585 5.25 -4.99 -20.89
N SER A 586 4.14 -4.79 -20.20
CA SER A 586 3.63 -5.75 -19.22
C SER A 586 3.30 -7.11 -19.87
N ASP A 587 2.67 -7.09 -21.03
CA ASP A 587 2.32 -8.27 -21.83
C ASP A 587 3.59 -8.94 -22.36
N ARG A 588 4.56 -8.14 -22.85
CA ARG A 588 5.87 -8.62 -23.29
C ARG A 588 6.66 -9.29 -22.16
N LEU A 589 6.61 -8.74 -20.95
CA LEU A 589 7.24 -9.35 -19.77
C LEU A 589 6.59 -10.68 -19.43
N ARG A 590 5.24 -10.74 -19.40
CA ARG A 590 4.55 -12.01 -19.17
C ARG A 590 4.88 -13.05 -20.25
N ALA A 591 4.99 -12.62 -21.51
CA ALA A 591 5.37 -13.50 -22.61
C ALA A 591 6.76 -14.11 -22.41
N LEU A 592 7.75 -13.27 -22.09
CA LEU A 592 9.11 -13.69 -21.76
C LEU A 592 9.13 -14.70 -20.61
N LEU A 593 8.42 -14.40 -19.52
CA LEU A 593 8.35 -15.28 -18.35
C LEU A 593 7.66 -16.60 -18.68
N THR A 594 6.56 -16.60 -19.45
CA THR A 594 5.89 -17.83 -19.91
C THR A 594 6.81 -18.71 -20.75
N ASN A 595 7.56 -18.13 -21.70
CA ASN A 595 8.53 -18.86 -22.51
C ASN A 595 9.64 -19.49 -21.66
N LEU A 596 10.20 -18.70 -20.73
CA LEU A 596 11.21 -19.17 -19.81
C LEU A 596 10.68 -20.34 -18.96
N LEU A 597 9.49 -20.21 -18.38
CA LEU A 597 8.88 -21.26 -17.57
C LEU A 597 8.54 -22.51 -18.37
N THR A 598 8.15 -22.36 -19.64
CA THR A 598 7.90 -23.50 -20.53
C THR A 598 9.18 -24.25 -20.86
N THR A 599 10.30 -23.54 -20.99
CA THR A 599 11.62 -24.15 -21.18
C THR A 599 12.06 -24.89 -19.92
N GLU A 600 11.84 -24.31 -18.73
CA GLU A 600 12.31 -24.86 -17.45
C GLU A 600 11.39 -25.97 -16.89
N LEU A 601 10.08 -25.93 -17.17
CA LEU A 601 9.07 -26.83 -16.58
C LEU A 601 8.28 -27.63 -17.62
N GLY A 602 8.55 -27.45 -18.92
CA GLY A 602 7.85 -28.14 -20.00
C GLY A 602 6.38 -27.74 -20.12
N THR A 603 5.52 -28.73 -20.38
CA THR A 603 4.07 -28.53 -20.61
C THR A 603 3.32 -28.01 -19.39
N LEU A 604 3.91 -28.07 -18.19
CA LEU A 604 3.30 -27.56 -16.96
C LEU A 604 3.05 -26.05 -17.02
N ALA A 605 3.89 -25.31 -17.75
CA ALA A 605 3.72 -23.87 -17.92
C ALA A 605 2.70 -23.48 -19.00
N GLN A 606 2.04 -24.44 -19.68
CA GLN A 606 1.00 -24.15 -20.67
C GLN A 606 -0.37 -23.82 -20.06
N GLN A 607 -0.46 -23.78 -18.72
CA GLN A 607 -1.69 -23.41 -18.03
C GLN A 607 -1.97 -21.90 -18.15
N PRO A 608 -3.24 -21.48 -18.21
CA PRO A 608 -3.59 -20.08 -18.36
C PRO A 608 -3.18 -19.23 -17.14
N THR A 609 -3.05 -19.85 -15.95
CA THR A 609 -2.63 -19.16 -14.74
C THR A 609 -1.51 -19.91 -14.01
N ILE A 610 -0.49 -19.15 -13.61
CA ILE A 610 0.65 -19.59 -12.79
C ILE A 610 0.57 -18.89 -11.43
N LEU A 611 0.69 -19.68 -10.36
CA LEU A 611 0.71 -19.22 -8.98
C LEU A 611 2.16 -19.06 -8.51
N ILE A 612 2.47 -17.90 -7.93
CA ILE A 612 3.77 -17.60 -7.33
C ILE A 612 3.61 -17.61 -5.81
N ASP A 613 4.48 -18.32 -5.09
CA ASP A 613 4.42 -18.33 -3.62
C ASP A 613 4.79 -16.95 -3.07
N ASP A 614 3.90 -16.35 -2.29
CA ASP A 614 4.11 -15.10 -1.58
C ASP A 614 4.21 -15.32 -0.06
N ARG A 615 4.23 -16.58 0.38
CA ARG A 615 4.13 -16.95 1.79
C ARG A 615 5.46 -17.18 2.45
N GLY A 616 6.55 -17.09 1.70
CA GLY A 616 7.90 -17.16 2.23
C GLY A 616 8.23 -18.56 2.74
N LEU A 617 7.83 -19.58 1.99
CA LEU A 617 8.57 -20.84 2.07
C LEU A 617 10.00 -20.60 1.60
N ASP A 618 10.91 -21.45 2.05
CA ASP A 618 12.35 -21.25 1.89
C ASP A 618 12.72 -20.82 0.47
N GLU A 619 13.53 -19.76 0.38
CA GLU A 619 13.90 -19.13 -0.90
C GLU A 619 14.75 -20.04 -1.79
N ALA A 620 15.31 -21.10 -1.19
CA ALA A 620 15.90 -22.22 -1.88
C ALA A 620 14.88 -23.37 -1.91
N PRO A 621 14.15 -23.58 -3.03
CA PRO A 621 13.16 -24.64 -3.09
C PRO A 621 13.84 -26.01 -2.95
N SER A 622 13.20 -26.90 -2.18
CA SER A 622 13.59 -28.29 -2.00
C SER A 622 12.45 -29.24 -2.42
N PRO A 623 12.73 -30.54 -2.59
CA PRO A 623 11.66 -31.54 -2.77
C PRO A 623 10.60 -31.47 -1.66
N ALA A 624 11.01 -31.25 -0.41
CA ALA A 624 10.10 -31.12 0.72
C ALA A 624 9.25 -29.86 0.63
N ALA A 625 9.82 -28.75 0.14
CA ALA A 625 9.08 -27.51 -0.11
C ALA A 625 8.00 -27.69 -1.18
N VAL A 626 8.31 -28.36 -2.30
CA VAL A 626 7.33 -28.71 -3.35
C VAL A 626 6.20 -29.56 -2.78
N TRP A 627 6.55 -30.61 -2.04
CA TRP A 627 5.57 -31.51 -1.45
C TRP A 627 4.64 -30.77 -0.49
N LEU A 628 5.23 -29.98 0.42
CA LEU A 628 4.48 -29.22 1.41
C LEU A 628 3.56 -28.20 0.76
N LEU A 629 4.03 -27.48 -0.27
CA LEU A 629 3.19 -26.57 -1.04
C LEU A 629 2.05 -27.28 -1.73
N GLY A 630 2.32 -28.40 -2.38
CA GLY A 630 1.28 -29.16 -3.03
C GLY A 630 0.21 -29.62 -2.05
N TRP A 631 0.57 -29.97 -0.82
CA TRP A 631 -0.43 -30.24 0.21
C TRP A 631 -1.19 -28.97 0.62
N GLN A 632 -0.48 -27.88 0.94
CA GLN A 632 -1.08 -26.62 1.38
C GLN A 632 -2.02 -25.99 0.34
N TRP A 633 -1.72 -26.14 -0.94
CA TRP A 633 -2.50 -25.59 -2.05
C TRP A 633 -3.48 -26.61 -2.63
N ALA A 634 -3.58 -27.80 -2.00
CA ALA A 634 -4.40 -28.91 -2.45
C ALA A 634 -4.17 -29.24 -3.94
N ALA A 635 -2.90 -29.26 -4.36
CA ALA A 635 -2.54 -29.65 -5.71
C ALA A 635 -2.85 -31.12 -5.98
N LYS A 636 -3.11 -31.44 -7.24
CA LYS A 636 -3.41 -32.81 -7.68
C LYS A 636 -2.14 -33.56 -8.08
N ARG A 637 -1.11 -32.82 -8.52
CA ARG A 637 0.16 -33.35 -8.98
C ARG A 637 1.32 -32.52 -8.45
N LEU A 638 2.47 -33.17 -8.29
CA LEU A 638 3.70 -32.60 -7.81
C LEU A 638 4.82 -32.91 -8.79
N TYR A 639 5.67 -31.95 -9.12
CA TYR A 639 6.85 -32.18 -9.97
C TYR A 639 8.08 -31.58 -9.32
N TRP A 640 9.16 -32.35 -9.29
CA TRP A 640 10.48 -31.88 -8.87
C TRP A 640 11.50 -32.21 -9.96
N GLN A 641 12.20 -31.20 -10.47
CA GLN A 641 13.20 -31.34 -11.53
C GLN A 641 12.67 -32.15 -12.73
N GLY A 642 11.45 -31.81 -13.17
CA GLY A 642 10.76 -32.47 -14.29
C GLY A 642 10.18 -33.86 -13.98
N THR A 643 10.38 -34.40 -12.78
CA THR A 643 9.89 -35.74 -12.40
C THR A 643 8.66 -35.63 -11.51
N GLU A 644 7.59 -36.33 -11.87
CA GLU A 644 6.36 -36.40 -11.06
C GLU A 644 6.64 -37.08 -9.72
N GLN A 645 6.15 -36.47 -8.64
CA GLN A 645 6.29 -36.95 -7.27
C GLN A 645 4.93 -37.46 -6.78
N ALA A 646 4.94 -38.56 -6.01
CA ALA A 646 3.72 -39.06 -5.39
C ALA A 646 3.36 -38.25 -4.14
N TYR A 647 2.07 -38.02 -3.92
CA TYR A 647 1.59 -37.65 -2.60
C TYR A 647 1.82 -38.81 -1.63
N ALA A 648 2.31 -38.46 -0.46
CA ALA A 648 2.75 -39.41 0.55
C ALA A 648 2.12 -39.01 1.88
N ASP A 649 0.83 -39.30 2.06
CA ASP A 649 0.05 -38.86 3.23
C ASP A 649 0.69 -39.28 4.57
N TYR A 650 1.50 -40.35 4.57
CA TYR A 650 2.28 -40.79 5.73
C TYR A 650 3.37 -39.77 6.17
N LEU A 651 3.70 -38.78 5.33
CA LEU A 651 4.59 -37.67 5.68
C LEU A 651 3.87 -36.56 6.45
N LEU A 652 2.53 -36.46 6.35
CA LEU A 652 1.79 -35.41 7.06
C LEU A 652 2.05 -35.42 8.57
N PRO A 653 2.03 -36.57 9.28
CA PRO A 653 2.38 -36.61 10.70
C PRO A 653 3.76 -36.06 11.05
N GLN A 654 4.68 -35.94 10.08
CA GLN A 654 6.04 -35.43 10.25
C GLN A 654 6.19 -33.93 9.97
N VAL A 655 5.20 -33.31 9.32
CA VAL A 655 5.20 -31.86 9.07
C VAL A 655 5.26 -31.13 10.41
N ARG A 656 6.26 -30.26 10.56
CA ARG A 656 6.44 -29.43 11.74
C ARG A 656 5.62 -28.16 11.62
N VAL A 657 4.96 -27.79 12.71
CA VAL A 657 4.27 -26.52 12.88
C VAL A 657 5.11 -25.67 13.82
N ALA A 658 5.57 -24.52 13.34
CA ALA A 658 6.34 -23.57 14.14
C ALA A 658 5.74 -22.18 14.06
N LEU A 659 6.06 -21.32 15.02
CA LEU A 659 5.76 -19.89 14.88
C LEU A 659 6.44 -19.34 13.62
N SER A 660 5.71 -18.50 12.92
CA SER A 660 6.19 -17.80 11.73
C SER A 660 7.36 -16.88 12.11
N PRO A 661 8.39 -16.75 11.25
CA PRO A 661 9.46 -15.76 11.42
C PRO A 661 8.96 -14.32 11.51
N ALA A 662 7.71 -14.06 11.10
CA ALA A 662 7.06 -12.76 11.25
C ALA A 662 6.67 -12.43 12.69
N VAL A 663 6.45 -13.44 13.54
CA VAL A 663 6.12 -13.26 14.96
C VAL A 663 7.41 -12.88 15.68
N ALA A 664 7.43 -11.68 16.26
CA ALA A 664 8.57 -11.20 17.03
C ALA A 664 8.56 -11.82 18.44
N ARG A 665 7.44 -11.67 19.13
CA ARG A 665 7.27 -12.15 20.52
C ARG A 665 5.81 -12.15 20.93
N ARG A 666 5.54 -12.80 22.06
CA ARG A 666 4.28 -12.72 22.79
C ARG A 666 4.46 -11.83 24.01
N VAL A 667 3.50 -10.94 24.27
CA VAL A 667 3.55 -10.03 25.43
C VAL A 667 2.23 -10.04 26.19
N ALA A 668 2.29 -9.88 27.51
CA ALA A 668 1.10 -9.65 28.34
C ALA A 668 0.57 -8.22 28.13
N VAL A 669 -0.76 -8.06 28.15
CA VAL A 669 -1.41 -6.75 28.04
C VAL A 669 -1.78 -6.24 29.43
N PRO A 670 -1.54 -4.95 29.78
CA PRO A 670 -1.85 -4.41 31.10
C PRO A 670 -3.31 -4.56 31.55
N SER A 671 -4.25 -4.63 30.59
CA SER A 671 -5.68 -4.84 30.84
C SER A 671 -6.05 -6.29 31.20
N GLY A 672 -5.07 -7.19 31.29
CA GLY A 672 -5.28 -8.64 31.28
C GLY A 672 -5.31 -9.18 29.85
N GLY A 673 -4.80 -10.41 29.68
CA GLY A 673 -4.70 -11.09 28.39
C GLY A 673 -3.30 -11.06 27.77
N GLN A 674 -3.18 -11.65 26.58
CA GLN A 674 -1.94 -11.76 25.82
C GLN A 674 -2.12 -11.23 24.41
N GLN A 675 -1.04 -10.75 23.80
CA GLN A 675 -1.00 -10.37 22.39
C GLN A 675 0.28 -10.87 21.71
N LEU A 676 0.18 -11.15 20.41
CA LEU A 676 1.34 -11.36 19.55
C LEU A 676 1.79 -10.04 18.97
N GLN A 677 3.08 -9.76 19.08
CA GLN A 677 3.74 -8.70 18.35
C GLN A 677 4.44 -9.30 17.12
N PHE A 678 4.29 -8.62 15.99
CA PHE A 678 4.94 -8.98 14.74
C PHE A 678 6.15 -8.05 14.49
N LYS A 679 7.13 -8.53 13.72
CA LYS A 679 8.33 -7.75 13.42
C LYS A 679 8.01 -6.45 12.66
N ARG A 680 7.30 -6.54 11.53
CA ARG A 680 6.98 -5.41 10.64
C ARG A 680 5.57 -5.50 10.08
N TYR A 681 5.00 -4.36 9.66
CA TYR A 681 3.71 -4.14 8.99
C TYR A 681 2.42 -4.53 9.71
N ARG A 682 2.40 -5.67 10.41
CA ARG A 682 1.21 -6.17 11.10
C ARG A 682 1.04 -5.51 12.46
N GLN A 683 -0.20 -5.14 12.75
CA GLN A 683 -0.59 -4.69 14.08
C GLN A 683 -0.50 -5.84 15.08
N PRO A 684 -0.24 -5.55 16.37
CA PRO A 684 -0.34 -6.56 17.42
C PRO A 684 -1.70 -7.26 17.38
N LEU A 685 -1.69 -8.58 17.56
CA LEU A 685 -2.90 -9.39 17.56
C LEU A 685 -3.22 -9.83 18.98
N ALA A 686 -4.34 -9.35 19.53
CA ALA A 686 -4.87 -9.84 20.79
C ALA A 686 -5.23 -11.33 20.67
N LEU A 687 -4.82 -12.11 21.66
CA LEU A 687 -5.10 -13.53 21.75
C LEU A 687 -6.20 -13.80 22.78
N THR A 688 -7.10 -14.71 22.45
CA THR A 688 -7.93 -15.37 23.46
C THR A 688 -7.08 -16.39 24.23
N ASP A 689 -7.50 -16.80 25.42
CA ASP A 689 -6.77 -17.81 26.22
C ASP A 689 -6.52 -19.09 25.44
N LYS A 690 -7.54 -19.59 24.73
CA LYS A 690 -7.40 -20.75 23.84
C LYS A 690 -6.36 -20.52 22.75
N ALA A 691 -6.34 -19.33 22.12
CA ALA A 691 -5.36 -19.03 21.09
C ALA A 691 -3.93 -18.92 21.65
N ALA A 692 -3.77 -18.44 22.89
CA ALA A 692 -2.50 -18.40 23.59
C ALA A 692 -1.94 -19.80 23.85
N ASP A 693 -2.77 -20.76 24.26
CA ASP A 693 -2.36 -22.15 24.47
C ASP A 693 -1.82 -22.78 23.17
N TRP A 694 -2.49 -22.51 22.03
CA TRP A 694 -2.02 -22.97 20.72
C TRP A 694 -0.69 -22.35 20.32
N VAL A 695 -0.51 -21.05 20.56
CA VAL A 695 0.75 -20.36 20.29
C VAL A 695 1.89 -20.97 21.10
N ASP A 696 1.68 -21.24 22.39
CA ASP A 696 2.69 -21.89 23.24
C ASP A 696 3.08 -23.25 22.70
N TRP A 697 2.08 -24.00 22.24
CA TRP A 697 2.36 -25.29 21.65
C TRP A 697 3.15 -25.16 20.36
N PHE A 698 2.78 -24.24 19.46
CA PHE A 698 3.53 -23.98 18.22
C PHE A 698 4.96 -23.48 18.46
N ALA A 699 5.21 -22.77 19.56
CA ALA A 699 6.56 -22.36 19.95
C ALA A 699 7.47 -23.57 20.24
N ALA A 700 6.91 -24.70 20.68
CA ALA A 700 7.64 -25.95 20.88
C ALA A 700 7.92 -26.72 19.58
N GLY A 701 7.41 -26.27 18.44
CA GLY A 701 7.63 -26.90 17.13
C GLY A 701 7.04 -28.31 16.95
N PRO A 702 5.78 -28.58 17.36
CA PRO A 702 5.17 -29.91 17.28
C PRO A 702 5.00 -30.36 15.84
N THR A 703 4.90 -31.68 15.64
CA THR A 703 4.48 -32.23 14.35
C THR A 703 2.96 -32.33 14.24
N LEU A 704 2.40 -32.37 13.03
CA LEU A 704 0.95 -32.58 12.84
C LEU A 704 0.47 -33.87 13.51
N GLY A 705 1.29 -34.92 13.51
CA GLY A 705 0.96 -36.19 14.17
C GLY A 705 0.73 -36.01 15.68
N GLN A 706 1.54 -35.17 16.33
CA GLN A 706 1.36 -34.85 17.75
C GLN A 706 0.11 -34.00 17.99
N LEU A 707 -0.25 -33.10 17.06
CA LEU A 707 -1.48 -32.31 17.14
C LEU A 707 -2.72 -33.21 17.01
N TRP A 708 -2.73 -34.11 16.02
CA TRP A 708 -3.83 -35.04 15.76
C TRP A 708 -4.03 -36.10 16.85
N GLN A 709 -3.02 -36.37 17.68
CA GLN A 709 -3.18 -37.24 18.85
C GLN A 709 -4.01 -36.59 19.96
N ARG A 710 -4.06 -35.25 20.03
CA ARG A 710 -4.77 -34.53 21.09
C ARG A 710 -6.09 -33.89 20.63
N HIS A 711 -6.20 -33.60 19.34
CA HIS A 711 -7.35 -32.93 18.75
C HIS A 711 -7.77 -33.64 17.47
N ASP A 712 -9.05 -33.56 17.12
CA ASP A 712 -9.52 -34.09 15.86
C ASP A 712 -8.87 -33.38 14.67
N ARG A 713 -8.67 -34.13 13.58
CA ARG A 713 -7.94 -33.66 12.39
C ARG A 713 -8.60 -32.43 11.76
N GLN A 714 -9.92 -32.39 11.68
CA GLN A 714 -10.65 -31.29 11.06
C GLN A 714 -10.42 -29.96 11.81
N THR A 715 -10.51 -29.99 13.14
CA THR A 715 -10.21 -28.83 13.99
C THR A 715 -8.77 -28.35 13.80
N VAL A 716 -7.80 -29.28 13.76
CA VAL A 716 -6.39 -28.91 13.53
C VAL A 716 -6.23 -28.27 12.15
N ASP A 717 -6.76 -28.86 11.10
CA ASP A 717 -6.62 -28.36 9.73
C ASP A 717 -7.27 -26.97 9.56
N GLU A 718 -8.46 -26.75 10.14
CA GLU A 718 -9.11 -25.44 10.14
C GLU A 718 -8.29 -24.39 10.91
N LEU A 719 -7.76 -24.77 12.07
CA LEU A 719 -6.95 -23.89 12.89
C LEU A 719 -5.64 -23.52 12.18
N LEU A 720 -4.94 -24.49 11.59
CA LEU A 720 -3.71 -24.23 10.84
C LEU A 720 -3.97 -23.26 9.69
N ARG A 721 -5.06 -23.45 8.94
CA ARG A 721 -5.47 -22.54 7.87
C ARG A 721 -5.66 -21.10 8.39
N VAL A 722 -6.38 -20.92 9.50
CA VAL A 722 -6.60 -19.59 10.11
C VAL A 722 -5.28 -18.97 10.58
N PHE A 723 -4.43 -19.74 11.27
CA PHE A 723 -3.16 -19.24 11.78
C PHE A 723 -2.15 -18.93 10.66
N GLN A 724 -2.12 -19.71 9.56
CA GLN A 724 -1.32 -19.41 8.37
C GLN A 724 -1.79 -18.16 7.64
N GLN A 725 -3.11 -17.99 7.44
CA GLN A 725 -3.69 -16.77 6.86
C GLN A 725 -3.34 -15.53 7.69
N ARG A 726 -3.27 -15.69 9.02
CA ARG A 726 -2.83 -14.65 9.94
C ARG A 726 -1.31 -14.53 10.08
N ARG A 727 -0.53 -15.31 9.33
CA ARG A 727 0.94 -15.35 9.34
C ARG A 727 1.54 -15.63 10.74
N ILE A 728 0.80 -16.36 11.58
CA ILE A 728 1.23 -16.70 12.95
C ILE A 728 2.12 -17.93 12.95
N ILE A 729 1.85 -18.89 12.07
CA ILE A 729 2.62 -20.13 11.95
C ILE A 729 3.22 -20.28 10.56
N ARG A 730 4.28 -21.07 10.49
CA ARG A 730 4.79 -21.68 9.26
C ARG A 730 4.77 -23.19 9.41
N LEU A 731 4.67 -23.86 8.27
CA LEU A 731 4.86 -25.31 8.20
C LEU A 731 6.20 -25.58 7.53
N SER A 732 6.86 -26.64 7.94
CA SER A 732 8.11 -27.10 7.33
C SER A 732 8.15 -28.63 7.36
N LEU A 733 8.68 -29.22 6.30
CA LEU A 733 8.99 -30.64 6.22
C LEU A 733 10.50 -30.78 6.04
N PRO A 734 11.23 -31.47 6.94
CA PRO A 734 12.66 -31.70 6.75
C PRO A 734 12.91 -32.61 5.54
N ASP A 735 13.94 -32.31 4.74
CA ASP A 735 14.27 -33.09 3.54
C ASP A 735 14.62 -34.55 3.88
N GLU A 736 15.16 -34.81 5.09
CA GLU A 736 15.43 -36.17 5.56
C GLU A 736 14.18 -37.03 5.66
N ALA A 737 13.00 -36.43 5.88
CA ALA A 737 11.73 -37.16 5.93
C ALA A 737 11.34 -37.76 4.58
N LEU A 738 11.72 -37.09 3.46
CA LEU A 738 11.51 -37.64 2.12
C LEU A 738 12.51 -38.75 1.81
N ASN A 739 13.75 -38.65 2.29
CA ASN A 739 14.78 -39.66 2.06
C ASN A 739 14.58 -40.93 2.91
N ALA A 740 13.94 -40.79 4.08
CA ALA A 740 13.58 -41.91 4.95
C ALA A 740 12.33 -42.68 4.47
N ALA A 741 11.68 -42.21 3.40
CA ALA A 741 10.59 -42.91 2.77
C ALA A 741 11.04 -44.30 2.31
N PRO A 742 10.29 -45.38 2.62
CA PRO A 742 10.64 -46.71 2.14
C PRO A 742 10.61 -46.70 0.61
N THR A 743 11.79 -46.80 0.00
CA THR A 743 11.94 -47.01 -1.44
C THR A 743 11.28 -48.34 -1.80
N ALA A 744 10.08 -48.25 -2.39
CA ALA A 744 9.34 -49.30 -3.08
C ALA A 744 8.94 -50.55 -2.27
N ALA A 745 7.65 -50.64 -1.89
CA ALA A 745 6.96 -51.93 -1.71
C ALA A 745 5.42 -51.92 -1.82
N TYR A 746 4.73 -50.76 -1.88
CA TYR A 746 3.26 -50.72 -1.82
C TYR A 746 2.58 -49.94 -2.97
N ALA A 747 3.00 -50.18 -4.21
CA ALA A 747 2.35 -49.60 -5.39
C ALA A 747 1.08 -50.35 -5.87
N SER A 748 0.52 -51.28 -5.08
CA SER A 748 -0.53 -52.19 -5.59
C SER A 748 -1.73 -52.42 -4.66
N SER A 749 -1.95 -51.60 -3.63
CA SER A 749 -3.06 -51.87 -2.70
C SER A 749 -3.74 -50.63 -2.11
N PHE A 750 -4.06 -49.61 -2.91
CA PHE A 750 -5.13 -48.64 -2.58
C PHE A 750 -5.72 -48.02 -3.85
N LEU A 751 -6.48 -48.84 -4.58
CA LEU A 751 -7.53 -48.39 -5.50
C LEU A 751 -8.74 -49.32 -5.28
N VAL A 752 -9.56 -48.98 -4.29
CA VAL A 752 -11.00 -49.29 -4.21
C VAL A 752 -11.70 -48.07 -3.58
#